data_AF-W2QN60-F1
#
_entry.id   AF-W2QN60-F1
#
_cell.length_a   1.000
_cell.length_b   1.000
_cell.length_c   1.000
_cell.angle_alpha   90.00
_cell.angle_beta   90.00
_cell.angle_gamma   90.00
#
_symmetry.space_group_name_H-M   'P 1'
#
loop_
_entity.id
_entity.type
_entity.pdbx_description
1 polymer ?
#
loop_
_entity_poly.entity_id
_entity_poly.type
_entity_poly.pdbx_seq_one_letter_code
_entity_poly.pdbx_strand_id
1 'polypeptide(L)'
;MQDGRTALHYAAEYGNTDVVSLLLHRRANIDAVDKENRTPLISMIWTISKRDLDEAIAVAHLLCSSGSNPNYLSVSVAKASLEQHRMGLLACAHHWHECYAKGVSLTEIPSEAIEGGEDAVRTFLDDLEETSADQLVYRSKVCIVGPSTWGKTSLVKSMTRNEPSSEDIKVRTIGIDLFPFTFKENSNDGTTSKQHDVTFWDFAGQDIYHDALDDVFKPSNLVVFSAKRKDSIVKARQSIEQAIIDKPNLSITMPATYSQVLAQIVKTRRPDANATPANRVKQVIVPFRALFNKLMDVPNLEDAGKCQAILRVLHNLGDILWYEDNGKDRDSIANPDELIILDPKLMLDIVREVVNHNYDTRKGNLYEALRRDGTLHHSLLITFTWWEALKEAGDNMVPLFKRFLQHFNLAYPASIAEKLDEVDMIVPMYWKTRAEAQETVKPLAKQPSMLTRINVTGSAFAKWQYSLPAAISEAVYVNFVVQCYRQDAARNVGPAHVECFVRGEFCAVIKFVADKSGRCDDIVIEVAAATHEVAWAEMRDIVMSMENVLRKYPGLKSTKQGMLERYIVKPDDDGEHDHIVVSGLVANPSELKRKRLKMPWLPLDFDWYIQRAWENPGKLEELRAQKITLQLPHRLDVLRQLVVSSETRQLPALWTLLYSKEASEIVLRIHSDISGLCYHVPLRITVPNKFVMEHSDSIQAGVLVLSVLSSLIPTDIAKTAVEMALSGTVTNA
;
A
#
# COMPACT_ATOMS: atom_id res chain seq x y z
N MET A 1 -26.69 -26.19 2.24
CA MET A 1 -26.13 -24.83 2.21
C MET A 1 -26.61 -24.15 0.95
N GLN A 2 -26.97 -22.86 1.01
CA GLN A 2 -27.66 -22.17 -0.10
C GLN A 2 -26.78 -21.97 -1.35
N ASP A 3 -25.45 -22.15 -1.28
CA ASP A 3 -24.53 -21.85 -2.40
C ASP A 3 -23.88 -23.08 -3.04
N GLY A 4 -24.30 -24.30 -2.67
CA GLY A 4 -23.69 -25.55 -3.17
C GLY A 4 -22.30 -25.88 -2.61
N ARG A 5 -21.70 -24.96 -1.83
CA ARG A 5 -20.41 -25.16 -1.17
C ARG A 5 -20.45 -26.28 -0.13
N THR A 6 -19.37 -27.07 -0.09
CA THR A 6 -19.13 -28.12 0.91
C THR A 6 -18.26 -27.61 2.06
N ALA A 7 -18.16 -28.38 3.15
CA ALA A 7 -17.21 -28.07 4.22
C ALA A 7 -15.77 -27.92 3.72
N LEU A 8 -15.40 -28.67 2.67
CA LEU A 8 -14.07 -28.59 2.06
C LEU A 8 -13.86 -27.27 1.32
N HIS A 9 -14.89 -26.68 0.70
CA HIS A 9 -14.79 -25.34 0.11
C HIS A 9 -14.47 -24.30 1.17
N TYR A 10 -15.18 -24.34 2.31
CA TYR A 10 -14.92 -23.40 3.39
C TYR A 10 -13.55 -23.64 4.01
N ALA A 11 -13.17 -24.89 4.28
CA ALA A 11 -11.86 -25.19 4.85
C ALA A 11 -10.70 -24.73 3.94
N ALA A 12 -10.81 -25.02 2.64
CA ALA A 12 -9.83 -24.62 1.64
C ALA A 12 -9.81 -23.10 1.46
N GLU A 13 -10.99 -22.47 1.31
CA GLU A 13 -11.12 -21.02 1.31
C GLU A 13 -10.40 -20.49 2.55
N TYR A 14 -10.72 -20.95 3.77
CA TYR A 14 -10.16 -20.48 5.02
C TYR A 14 -8.66 -20.75 5.27
N GLY A 15 -7.93 -21.41 4.38
CA GLY A 15 -6.49 -21.71 4.58
C GLY A 15 -6.24 -22.74 5.68
N ASN A 16 -7.28 -23.45 6.14
CA ASN A 16 -7.20 -24.29 7.32
C ASN A 16 -6.74 -25.71 6.96
N THR A 17 -5.43 -25.90 6.86
CA THR A 17 -4.78 -27.17 6.48
C THR A 17 -5.21 -28.35 7.35
N ASP A 18 -5.41 -28.14 8.65
CA ASP A 18 -5.87 -29.18 9.58
C ASP A 18 -7.29 -29.66 9.26
N VAL A 19 -8.20 -28.73 8.99
CA VAL A 19 -9.59 -29.05 8.64
C VAL A 19 -9.66 -29.65 7.24
N VAL A 20 -8.89 -29.14 6.27
CA VAL A 20 -8.77 -29.74 4.94
C VAL A 20 -8.29 -31.18 5.05
N SER A 21 -7.21 -31.42 5.79
CA SER A 21 -6.67 -32.76 6.05
C SER A 21 -7.73 -33.67 6.64
N LEU A 22 -8.42 -33.23 7.70
CA LEU A 22 -9.47 -34.01 8.35
C LEU A 22 -10.60 -34.38 7.37
N LEU A 23 -11.05 -33.43 6.55
CA LEU A 23 -12.13 -33.66 5.59
C LEU A 23 -11.72 -34.64 4.48
N LEU A 24 -10.49 -34.53 3.98
CA LEU A 24 -9.93 -35.48 3.01
C LEU A 24 -9.80 -36.88 3.60
N HIS A 25 -9.34 -37.01 4.86
CA HIS A 25 -9.31 -38.29 5.58
C HIS A 25 -10.70 -38.91 5.73
N ARG A 26 -11.75 -38.08 5.83
CA ARG A 26 -13.16 -38.52 5.87
C ARG A 26 -13.75 -38.74 4.48
N ARG A 27 -12.92 -38.81 3.43
CA ARG A 27 -13.32 -39.01 2.02
C ARG A 27 -14.31 -37.96 1.54
N ALA A 28 -14.16 -36.71 1.99
CA ALA A 28 -14.88 -35.60 1.38
C ALA A 28 -14.59 -35.56 -0.12
N ASN A 29 -15.62 -35.32 -0.94
CA ASN A 29 -15.43 -35.20 -2.38
C ASN A 29 -14.53 -34.00 -2.66
N ILE A 30 -13.31 -34.30 -3.13
CA ILE A 30 -12.24 -33.33 -3.33
C ILE A 30 -12.52 -32.36 -4.47
N ASP A 31 -13.25 -32.82 -5.48
CA ASP A 31 -13.65 -32.02 -6.65
C ASP A 31 -15.16 -31.71 -6.61
N ALA A 32 -15.76 -31.68 -5.42
CA ALA A 32 -17.13 -31.21 -5.29
C ALA A 32 -17.25 -29.78 -5.84
N VAL A 33 -18.24 -29.53 -6.69
CA VAL A 33 -18.44 -28.20 -7.27
C VAL A 33 -19.52 -27.42 -6.53
N ASP A 34 -19.28 -26.13 -6.32
CA ASP A 34 -20.31 -25.18 -5.88
C ASP A 34 -21.25 -24.76 -7.02
N LYS A 35 -22.19 -23.85 -6.75
CA LYS A 35 -23.12 -23.34 -7.78
C LYS A 35 -22.45 -22.56 -8.90
N GLU A 36 -21.20 -22.15 -8.73
CA GLU A 36 -20.39 -21.48 -9.75
C GLU A 36 -19.46 -22.46 -10.47
N ASN A 37 -19.68 -23.78 -10.31
CA ASN A 37 -18.83 -24.85 -10.84
C ASN A 37 -17.38 -24.80 -10.33
N ARG A 38 -17.13 -24.19 -9.17
CA ARG A 38 -15.79 -24.15 -8.57
C ARG A 38 -15.58 -25.35 -7.67
N THR A 39 -14.45 -26.03 -7.80
CA THR A 39 -13.97 -26.99 -6.79
C THR A 39 -13.45 -26.25 -5.55
N PRO A 40 -13.17 -26.94 -4.43
CA PRO A 40 -12.54 -26.34 -3.26
C PRO A 40 -11.19 -25.67 -3.57
N LEU A 41 -10.37 -26.31 -4.42
CA LEU A 41 -9.09 -25.76 -4.90
C LEU A 41 -9.31 -24.44 -5.64
N ILE A 42 -10.25 -24.42 -6.57
CA ILE A 42 -10.59 -23.24 -7.36
C ILE A 42 -11.18 -22.15 -6.46
N SER A 43 -12.13 -22.47 -5.57
CA SER A 43 -12.71 -21.51 -4.63
C SER A 43 -11.65 -20.82 -3.78
N MET A 44 -10.61 -21.54 -3.35
CA MET A 44 -9.46 -20.95 -2.65
C MET A 44 -8.66 -20.00 -3.55
N ILE A 45 -8.30 -20.41 -4.79
CA ILE A 45 -7.54 -19.57 -5.74
C ILE A 45 -8.30 -18.25 -6.02
N TRP A 46 -9.62 -18.31 -6.21
CA TRP A 46 -10.43 -17.10 -6.44
C TRP A 46 -10.57 -16.21 -5.21
N THR A 47 -10.35 -16.72 -4.00
CA THR A 47 -10.48 -15.97 -2.74
C THR A 47 -9.14 -15.52 -2.16
N ILE A 48 -8.02 -15.80 -2.84
CA ILE A 48 -6.66 -15.47 -2.39
C ILE A 48 -6.39 -13.98 -2.17
N SER A 49 -7.20 -13.10 -2.77
CA SER A 49 -7.10 -11.65 -2.58
C SER A 49 -7.32 -11.16 -1.15
N LYS A 50 -7.59 -12.07 -0.21
CA LYS A 50 -7.99 -11.79 1.18
C LYS A 50 -7.06 -12.44 2.22
N ARG A 51 -5.92 -13.04 1.81
CA ARG A 51 -5.22 -14.07 2.61
C ARG A 51 -3.70 -14.04 2.47
N ASP A 52 -3.06 -14.73 3.42
CA ASP A 52 -1.65 -15.13 3.34
C ASP A 52 -1.46 -16.17 2.22
N LEU A 53 -0.46 -15.95 1.38
CA LEU A 53 -0.16 -16.78 0.22
C LEU A 53 0.40 -18.14 0.65
N ASP A 54 1.15 -18.19 1.74
CA ASP A 54 1.80 -19.42 2.21
C ASP A 54 0.76 -20.46 2.69
N GLU A 55 -0.32 -20.00 3.35
CA GLU A 55 -1.45 -20.87 3.73
C GLU A 55 -2.16 -21.43 2.50
N ALA A 56 -2.37 -20.60 1.48
CA ALA A 56 -3.02 -21.02 0.23
C ALA A 56 -2.15 -22.02 -0.54
N ILE A 57 -0.83 -21.82 -0.58
CA ILE A 57 0.14 -22.77 -1.15
C ILE A 57 0.05 -24.12 -0.43
N ALA A 58 0.06 -24.11 0.91
CA ALA A 58 -0.01 -25.35 1.70
C ALA A 58 -1.32 -26.12 1.46
N VAL A 59 -2.45 -25.42 1.38
CA VAL A 59 -3.75 -26.04 1.06
C VAL A 59 -3.80 -26.53 -0.38
N ALA A 60 -3.32 -25.77 -1.36
CA ALA A 60 -3.27 -26.20 -2.76
C ALA A 60 -2.41 -27.45 -2.93
N HIS A 61 -1.23 -27.47 -2.31
CA HIS A 61 -0.34 -28.61 -2.30
C HIS A 61 -1.03 -29.86 -1.71
N LEU A 62 -1.71 -29.72 -0.56
CA LEU A 62 -2.45 -30.79 0.09
C LEU A 62 -3.64 -31.33 -0.74
N LEU A 63 -4.37 -30.46 -1.43
CA LEU A 63 -5.47 -30.85 -2.30
C LEU A 63 -4.94 -31.57 -3.56
N CYS A 64 -3.87 -31.07 -4.17
CA CYS A 64 -3.25 -31.70 -5.34
C CYS A 64 -2.60 -33.04 -4.97
N SER A 65 -1.95 -33.13 -3.81
CA SER A 65 -1.39 -34.40 -3.27
C SER A 65 -2.45 -35.44 -2.95
N SER A 66 -3.72 -35.03 -2.89
CA SER A 66 -4.88 -35.90 -2.67
C SER A 66 -5.67 -36.16 -3.97
N GLY A 67 -5.15 -35.71 -5.12
CA GLY A 67 -5.71 -35.97 -6.44
C GLY A 67 -6.71 -34.96 -6.98
N SER A 68 -6.77 -33.73 -6.45
CA SER A 68 -7.68 -32.69 -6.96
C SER A 68 -7.32 -32.25 -8.38
N ASN A 69 -8.33 -31.99 -9.22
CA ASN A 69 -8.13 -31.56 -10.60
C ASN A 69 -8.30 -30.02 -10.78
N PRO A 70 -7.28 -29.30 -11.27
CA PRO A 70 -7.31 -27.85 -11.46
C PRO A 70 -8.03 -27.37 -12.74
N ASN A 71 -8.44 -28.24 -13.67
CA ASN A 71 -8.89 -27.86 -15.02
C ASN A 71 -10.32 -27.27 -15.13
N TYR A 72 -11.02 -27.04 -14.03
CA TYR A 72 -12.39 -26.51 -14.05
C TYR A 72 -12.38 -24.97 -13.95
N LEU A 73 -12.17 -24.22 -15.05
CA LEU A 73 -12.80 -22.91 -15.41
C LEU A 73 -12.06 -22.07 -16.47
N SER A 74 -12.84 -21.20 -17.16
CA SER A 74 -12.40 -20.08 -18.02
C SER A 74 -12.39 -18.74 -17.26
N VAL A 75 -11.44 -17.86 -17.56
CA VAL A 75 -11.19 -16.58 -16.86
C VAL A 75 -12.06 -15.42 -17.38
N SER A 76 -12.60 -14.58 -16.48
CA SER A 76 -13.07 -13.22 -16.81
C SER A 76 -12.49 -12.20 -15.81
N VAL A 77 -12.11 -11.02 -16.32
CA VAL A 77 -11.04 -10.16 -15.76
C VAL A 77 -11.57 -8.94 -14.98
N ALA A 78 -10.87 -8.53 -13.91
CA ALA A 78 -11.04 -7.21 -13.31
C ALA A 78 -9.79 -6.56 -12.63
N LYS A 79 -8.68 -7.27 -12.34
CA LYS A 79 -7.44 -6.68 -11.78
C LYS A 79 -6.17 -7.46 -12.15
N ALA A 80 -5.18 -6.80 -12.73
CA ALA A 80 -3.99 -7.42 -13.34
C ALA A 80 -3.03 -8.13 -12.36
N SER A 81 -2.70 -7.55 -11.20
CA SER A 81 -1.76 -8.18 -10.24
C SER A 81 -2.35 -9.39 -9.53
N LEU A 82 -3.64 -9.31 -9.15
CA LEU A 82 -4.35 -10.43 -8.54
C LEU A 82 -4.53 -11.59 -9.54
N GLU A 83 -4.68 -11.26 -10.83
CA GLU A 83 -4.71 -12.25 -11.91
C GLU A 83 -3.37 -12.96 -12.02
N GLN A 84 -2.24 -12.25 -12.02
CA GLN A 84 -0.91 -12.87 -12.04
C GLN A 84 -0.73 -13.88 -10.90
N HIS A 85 -1.05 -13.49 -9.65
CA HIS A 85 -0.92 -14.41 -8.51
C HIS A 85 -1.81 -15.65 -8.66
N ARG A 86 -3.05 -15.47 -9.14
CA ARG A 86 -3.96 -16.59 -9.39
C ARG A 86 -3.45 -17.51 -10.49
N MET A 87 -2.91 -16.94 -11.56
CA MET A 87 -2.34 -17.69 -12.69
C MET A 87 -1.09 -18.46 -12.27
N GLY A 88 -0.22 -17.86 -11.44
CA GLY A 88 0.93 -18.57 -10.86
C GLY A 88 0.48 -19.76 -10.01
N LEU A 89 -0.49 -19.57 -9.10
CA LEU A 89 -0.96 -20.65 -8.23
C LEU A 89 -1.68 -21.75 -9.02
N LEU A 90 -2.40 -21.38 -10.07
CA LEU A 90 -3.02 -22.33 -10.99
C LEU A 90 -1.95 -23.15 -11.72
N ALA A 91 -0.89 -22.50 -12.25
CA ALA A 91 0.22 -23.19 -12.89
C ALA A 91 0.90 -24.18 -11.94
N CYS A 92 1.13 -23.81 -10.68
CA CYS A 92 1.63 -24.73 -9.65
C CYS A 92 0.70 -25.91 -9.43
N ALA A 93 -0.61 -25.66 -9.30
CA ALA A 93 -1.60 -26.70 -9.09
C ALA A 93 -1.66 -27.69 -10.27
N HIS A 94 -1.54 -27.21 -11.52
CA HIS A 94 -1.42 -28.08 -12.69
C HIS A 94 -0.19 -28.97 -12.60
N HIS A 95 0.98 -28.40 -12.32
CA HIS A 95 2.22 -29.16 -12.17
C HIS A 95 2.10 -30.22 -11.06
N TRP A 96 1.59 -29.86 -9.88
CA TRP A 96 1.39 -30.80 -8.78
C TRP A 96 0.39 -31.91 -9.10
N HIS A 97 -0.71 -31.59 -9.79
CA HIS A 97 -1.67 -32.61 -10.26
C HIS A 97 -1.00 -33.61 -11.21
N GLU A 98 -0.16 -33.14 -12.15
CA GLU A 98 0.59 -34.01 -13.05
C GLU A 98 1.60 -34.88 -12.31
N CYS A 99 2.35 -34.32 -11.36
CA CYS A 99 3.29 -35.08 -10.53
C CYS A 99 2.57 -36.16 -9.71
N TYR A 100 1.43 -35.82 -9.12
CA TYR A 100 0.57 -36.78 -8.44
C TYR A 100 0.12 -37.91 -9.37
N ALA A 101 -0.36 -37.58 -10.58
CA ALA A 101 -0.78 -38.56 -11.57
C ALA A 101 0.37 -39.49 -12.02
N LYS A 102 1.61 -38.99 -12.01
CA LYS A 102 2.83 -39.75 -12.35
C LYS A 102 3.46 -40.47 -11.14
N GLY A 103 2.97 -40.25 -9.91
CA GLY A 103 3.55 -40.80 -8.69
C GLY A 103 4.92 -40.21 -8.33
N VAL A 104 5.24 -39.02 -8.82
CA VAL A 104 6.50 -38.30 -8.57
C VAL A 104 6.34 -37.44 -7.31
N SER A 105 7.44 -37.22 -6.58
CA SER A 105 7.44 -36.30 -5.45
C SER A 105 7.03 -34.90 -5.89
N LEU A 106 6.19 -34.24 -5.10
CA LEU A 106 5.79 -32.88 -5.36
C LEU A 106 6.96 -31.93 -5.05
N THR A 107 7.25 -31.04 -5.99
CA THR A 107 8.28 -30.02 -5.83
C THR A 107 7.71 -28.83 -5.08
N GLU A 108 8.43 -28.31 -4.08
CA GLU A 108 8.07 -27.05 -3.43
C GLU A 108 8.42 -25.87 -4.33
N ILE A 109 7.44 -25.03 -4.62
CA ILE A 109 7.59 -23.84 -5.47
C ILE A 109 7.53 -22.62 -4.55
N PRO A 110 8.55 -21.72 -4.60
CA PRO A 110 8.60 -20.55 -3.74
C PRO A 110 7.44 -19.59 -4.06
N SER A 111 6.90 -18.93 -3.03
CA SER A 111 5.79 -18.00 -3.18
C SER A 111 6.14 -16.84 -4.11
N GLU A 112 7.41 -16.45 -4.17
CA GLU A 112 7.92 -15.42 -5.07
C GLU A 112 7.77 -15.77 -6.56
N ALA A 113 7.94 -17.05 -6.92
CA ALA A 113 7.71 -17.51 -8.30
C ALA A 113 6.21 -17.49 -8.64
N ILE A 114 5.36 -17.83 -7.66
CA ILE A 114 3.90 -17.81 -7.79
C ILE A 114 3.37 -16.38 -7.98
N GLU A 115 3.89 -15.43 -7.20
CA GLU A 115 3.57 -14.00 -7.36
C GLU A 115 4.01 -13.47 -8.73
N GLY A 116 5.08 -14.01 -9.31
CA GLY A 116 5.57 -13.66 -10.65
C GLY A 116 4.65 -14.09 -11.80
N GLY A 117 3.66 -14.96 -11.54
CA GLY A 117 2.68 -15.42 -12.51
C GLY A 117 3.00 -16.76 -13.17
N GLU A 118 2.17 -17.16 -14.13
CA GLU A 118 2.29 -18.47 -14.82
C GLU A 118 3.67 -18.67 -15.47
N ASP A 119 4.15 -17.69 -16.22
CA ASP A 119 5.45 -17.77 -16.91
C ASP A 119 6.62 -17.90 -15.94
N ALA A 120 6.54 -17.24 -14.78
CA ALA A 120 7.56 -17.32 -13.74
C ALA A 120 7.61 -18.71 -13.09
N VAL A 121 6.45 -19.30 -12.80
CA VAL A 121 6.35 -20.67 -12.27
C VAL A 121 6.89 -21.69 -13.28
N ARG A 122 6.45 -21.61 -14.54
CA ARG A 122 6.91 -22.53 -15.59
C ARG A 122 8.41 -22.44 -15.79
N THR A 123 8.92 -21.23 -15.95
CA THR A 123 10.37 -20.97 -16.11
C THR A 123 11.17 -21.51 -14.92
N PHE A 124 10.67 -21.31 -13.69
CA PHE A 124 11.34 -21.79 -12.49
C PHE A 124 11.41 -23.32 -12.45
N LEU A 125 10.31 -24.00 -12.76
CA LEU A 125 10.25 -25.46 -12.79
C LEU A 125 11.14 -26.06 -13.86
N ASP A 126 11.07 -25.53 -15.09
CA ASP A 126 11.90 -26.00 -16.21
C ASP A 126 13.40 -25.87 -15.88
N ASP A 127 13.81 -24.72 -15.33
CA ASP A 127 15.20 -24.49 -14.96
C ASP A 127 15.65 -25.35 -13.77
N LEU A 128 14.73 -25.64 -12.84
CA LEU A 128 15.01 -26.52 -11.70
C LEU A 128 15.20 -27.98 -12.13
N GLU A 129 14.41 -28.47 -13.10
CA GLU A 129 14.56 -29.81 -13.67
C GLU A 129 15.88 -29.99 -14.44
N GLU A 130 16.37 -28.93 -15.10
CA GLU A 130 17.64 -28.93 -15.82
C GLU A 130 18.87 -28.77 -14.89
N THR A 131 18.69 -28.23 -13.68
CA THR A 131 19.79 -27.91 -12.77
C THR A 131 20.25 -29.13 -11.97
N SER A 132 21.56 -29.43 -11.99
CA SER A 132 22.14 -30.49 -11.16
C SER A 132 22.26 -30.08 -9.69
N ALA A 133 22.22 -31.05 -8.77
CA ALA A 133 22.17 -30.79 -7.33
C ALA A 133 23.37 -29.97 -6.77
N ASP A 134 24.52 -30.04 -7.42
CA ASP A 134 25.74 -29.29 -7.10
C ASP A 134 25.72 -27.82 -7.59
N GLN A 135 24.81 -27.49 -8.50
CA GLN A 135 24.61 -26.13 -9.02
C GLN A 135 23.51 -25.36 -8.27
N LEU A 136 22.71 -26.03 -7.44
CA LEU A 136 21.65 -25.42 -6.65
C LEU A 136 22.24 -24.52 -5.55
N VAL A 137 21.68 -23.31 -5.43
CA VAL A 137 22.04 -22.36 -4.37
C VAL A 137 20.83 -22.14 -3.46
N TYR A 138 21.01 -22.35 -2.17
CA TYR A 138 19.97 -22.15 -1.16
C TYR A 138 20.07 -20.71 -0.65
N ARG A 139 19.08 -19.87 -0.95
CA ARG A 139 19.10 -18.45 -0.63
C ARG A 139 18.21 -18.14 0.56
N SER A 140 18.72 -17.42 1.55
CA SER A 140 17.96 -17.01 2.74
C SER A 140 18.12 -15.52 3.04
N LYS A 141 17.08 -14.89 3.61
CA LYS A 141 17.17 -13.54 4.16
C LYS A 141 17.05 -13.59 5.66
N VAL A 142 17.90 -12.84 6.36
CA VAL A 142 17.86 -12.79 7.83
C VAL A 142 17.77 -11.34 8.29
N CYS A 143 16.65 -11.00 8.93
CA CYS A 143 16.47 -9.71 9.58
C CYS A 143 16.94 -9.77 11.03
N ILE A 144 17.76 -8.80 11.47
CA ILE A 144 18.16 -8.68 12.87
C ILE A 144 17.38 -7.54 13.53
N VAL A 145 16.46 -7.91 14.42
CA VAL A 145 15.65 -6.97 15.21
C VAL A 145 16.14 -6.92 16.65
N GLY A 146 16.08 -5.74 17.25
CA GLY A 146 16.41 -5.52 18.65
C GLY A 146 16.67 -4.04 18.94
N PRO A 147 16.74 -3.62 20.21
CA PRO A 147 17.05 -2.24 20.58
C PRO A 147 18.30 -1.69 19.88
N SER A 148 18.31 -0.38 19.60
CA SER A 148 19.46 0.32 18.99
C SER A 148 20.75 0.23 19.83
N THR A 149 20.63 -0.08 21.12
CA THR A 149 21.74 -0.22 22.06
C THR A 149 22.45 -1.58 22.00
N TRP A 150 21.95 -2.54 21.21
CA TRP A 150 22.43 -3.93 21.22
C TRP A 150 23.58 -4.24 20.25
N GLY A 151 24.14 -3.22 19.57
CA GLY A 151 25.28 -3.43 18.67
C GLY A 151 24.98 -4.38 17.50
N LYS A 152 23.74 -4.35 16.97
CA LYS A 152 23.27 -5.23 15.88
C LYS A 152 24.20 -5.20 14.67
N THR A 153 24.54 -3.99 14.21
CA THR A 153 25.45 -3.79 13.07
C THR A 153 26.84 -4.36 13.34
N SER A 154 27.37 -4.15 14.55
CA SER A 154 28.65 -4.69 14.97
C SER A 154 28.64 -6.22 14.99
N LEU A 155 27.51 -6.83 15.39
CA LEU A 155 27.33 -8.27 15.35
C LEU A 155 27.34 -8.80 13.90
N VAL A 156 26.55 -8.21 13.00
CA VAL A 156 26.50 -8.63 11.58
C VAL A 156 27.85 -8.45 10.89
N LYS A 157 28.49 -7.29 11.07
CA LYS A 157 29.83 -7.03 10.52
C LYS A 157 30.85 -8.04 11.04
N SER A 158 30.78 -8.37 12.33
CA SER A 158 31.70 -9.35 12.91
C SER A 158 31.45 -10.78 12.44
N MET A 159 30.19 -11.16 12.21
CA MET A 159 29.83 -12.46 11.64
C MET A 159 30.29 -12.61 10.19
N THR A 160 30.09 -11.56 9.38
CA THR A 160 30.41 -11.56 7.95
C THR A 160 31.91 -11.46 7.68
N ARG A 161 32.65 -10.66 8.47
CA ARG A 161 34.10 -10.48 8.31
C ARG A 161 34.96 -11.45 9.12
N ASN A 162 34.35 -12.21 10.03
CA ASN A 162 35.03 -13.10 10.96
C ASN A 162 36.05 -12.38 11.88
N GLU A 163 35.88 -11.07 12.08
CA GLU A 163 36.74 -10.21 12.88
C GLU A 163 35.89 -9.28 13.77
N PRO A 164 36.31 -8.97 15.01
CA PRO A 164 35.58 -8.04 15.87
C PRO A 164 35.59 -6.62 15.28
N SER A 165 34.43 -6.03 15.05
CA SER A 165 34.34 -4.62 14.66
C SER A 165 34.68 -3.70 15.84
N SER A 166 35.75 -2.91 15.72
CA SER A 166 36.09 -1.83 16.67
C SER A 166 35.46 -0.50 16.22
N GLU A 167 34.14 -0.38 16.29
CA GLU A 167 33.47 0.91 16.06
C GLU A 167 33.16 1.57 17.40
N ASP A 168 33.40 2.88 17.49
CA ASP A 168 33.11 3.69 18.68
C ASP A 168 31.63 3.58 19.07
N ILE A 169 31.32 3.41 20.36
CA ILE A 169 29.94 3.32 20.91
C ILE A 169 29.07 4.54 20.52
N LYS A 170 29.69 5.65 20.11
CA LYS A 170 29.02 6.88 19.65
C LYS A 170 28.61 6.86 18.18
N VAL A 171 29.17 5.98 17.35
CA VAL A 171 28.78 5.83 15.94
C VAL A 171 27.58 4.90 15.89
N ARG A 172 26.39 5.47 16.03
CA ARG A 172 25.14 4.73 15.76
C ARG A 172 25.04 4.52 14.25
N THR A 173 24.77 3.28 13.83
CA THR A 173 24.32 3.02 12.47
C THR A 173 23.03 3.80 12.22
N ILE A 174 22.92 4.45 11.07
CA ILE A 174 21.75 5.24 10.68
C ILE A 174 21.22 4.64 9.37
N GLY A 175 20.11 3.93 9.44
CA GLY A 175 19.37 3.39 8.29
C GLY A 175 19.49 1.88 8.10
N ILE A 176 19.22 1.41 6.87
CA ILE A 176 19.18 -0.01 6.52
C ILE A 176 20.47 -0.39 5.80
N ASP A 177 21.19 -1.37 6.34
CA ASP A 177 22.36 -1.96 5.70
C ASP A 177 22.13 -3.44 5.37
N LEU A 178 22.61 -3.83 4.18
CA LEU A 178 22.58 -5.20 3.69
C LEU A 178 23.99 -5.80 3.78
N PHE A 179 24.11 -6.98 4.38
CA PHE A 179 25.39 -7.68 4.50
C PHE A 179 25.29 -9.11 3.91
N PRO A 180 26.00 -9.40 2.82
CA PRO A 180 26.01 -10.74 2.25
C PRO A 180 26.85 -11.68 3.11
N PHE A 181 26.43 -12.94 3.19
CA PHE A 181 27.05 -14.01 3.92
C PHE A 181 26.88 -15.32 3.15
N THR A 182 27.94 -16.13 3.02
CA THR A 182 27.87 -17.41 2.28
C THR A 182 28.54 -18.51 3.09
N PHE A 183 27.94 -19.69 3.12
CA PHE A 183 28.54 -20.88 3.73
C PHE A 183 28.22 -22.15 2.94
N LYS A 184 28.97 -23.22 3.19
CA LYS A 184 28.75 -24.53 2.56
C LYS A 184 28.40 -25.56 3.61
N GLU A 185 27.40 -26.37 3.31
CA GLU A 185 27.01 -27.53 4.09
C GLU A 185 27.57 -28.78 3.41
N ASN A 186 28.46 -29.49 4.10
CA ASN A 186 29.04 -30.74 3.58
C ASN A 186 28.16 -31.92 4.01
N SER A 187 27.82 -32.80 3.07
CA SER A 187 27.18 -34.08 3.38
C SER A 187 28.11 -34.97 4.22
N ASN A 188 27.51 -35.85 5.03
CA ASN A 188 28.24 -36.81 5.89
C ASN A 188 29.18 -37.74 5.10
N ASP A 189 28.92 -37.96 3.80
CA ASP A 189 29.76 -38.76 2.90
C ASP A 189 30.85 -37.95 2.16
N GLY A 190 30.88 -36.62 2.32
CA GLY A 190 31.92 -35.74 1.74
C GLY A 190 31.86 -35.53 0.21
N THR A 191 30.87 -36.11 -0.47
CA THR A 191 30.74 -36.11 -1.94
C THR A 191 29.91 -34.96 -2.50
N THR A 192 29.01 -34.37 -1.69
CA THR A 192 28.15 -33.26 -2.10
C THR A 192 28.23 -32.11 -1.09
N SER A 193 28.38 -30.88 -1.59
CA SER A 193 28.34 -29.65 -0.77
C SER A 193 27.20 -28.76 -1.23
N LYS A 194 26.27 -28.42 -0.35
CA LYS A 194 25.21 -27.45 -0.64
C LYS A 194 25.74 -26.04 -0.37
N GLN A 195 25.53 -25.12 -1.31
CA GLN A 195 25.89 -23.72 -1.13
C GLN A 195 24.70 -22.94 -0.56
N HIS A 196 24.94 -22.21 0.52
CA HIS A 196 23.96 -21.34 1.17
C HIS A 196 24.39 -19.87 1.04
N ASP A 197 23.52 -19.06 0.46
CA ASP A 197 23.69 -17.61 0.24
C ASP A 197 22.68 -16.84 1.12
N VAL A 198 23.18 -16.14 2.13
CA VAL A 198 22.39 -15.43 3.13
C VAL A 198 22.58 -13.92 3.01
N THR A 199 21.50 -13.16 3.05
CA THR A 199 21.56 -11.69 3.13
C THR A 199 21.03 -11.21 4.47
N PHE A 200 21.88 -10.56 5.26
CA PHE A 200 21.48 -9.93 6.51
C PHE A 200 20.92 -8.53 6.27
N TRP A 201 19.76 -8.25 6.85
CA TRP A 201 19.11 -6.95 6.88
C TRP A 201 19.23 -6.34 8.28
N ASP A 202 19.91 -5.19 8.37
CA ASP A 202 20.02 -4.42 9.61
C ASP A 202 19.35 -3.06 9.46
N PHE A 203 18.20 -2.88 10.12
CA PHE A 203 17.39 -1.66 10.07
C PHE A 203 17.84 -0.57 11.07
N ALA A 204 19.02 -0.70 11.68
CA ALA A 204 19.57 0.23 12.67
C ALA A 204 18.65 0.58 13.87
N GLY A 205 17.63 -0.24 14.15
CA GLY A 205 16.65 0.02 15.22
C GLY A 205 15.63 1.13 14.88
N GLN A 206 15.40 1.42 13.60
CA GLN A 206 14.28 2.24 13.16
C GLN A 206 13.09 1.32 12.85
N ASP A 207 12.34 0.95 13.89
CA ASP A 207 11.20 0.01 13.81
C ASP A 207 10.12 0.46 12.79
N ILE A 208 10.05 1.77 12.50
CA ILE A 208 9.14 2.39 11.52
C ILE A 208 9.35 1.84 10.10
N TYR A 209 10.58 1.47 9.74
CA TYR A 209 10.87 0.94 8.40
C TYR A 209 10.47 -0.52 8.25
N HIS A 210 10.40 -1.28 9.35
CA HIS A 210 9.99 -2.67 9.29
C HIS A 210 8.59 -2.78 8.70
N ASP A 211 7.62 -2.00 9.21
CA ASP A 211 6.23 -2.04 8.74
C ASP A 211 6.04 -1.45 7.33
N ALA A 212 6.85 -0.45 6.96
CA ALA A 212 6.80 0.20 5.64
C ALA A 212 7.43 -0.66 4.53
N LEU A 213 8.39 -1.52 4.89
CA LEU A 213 9.12 -2.37 3.96
C LEU A 213 8.70 -3.84 4.03
N ASP A 214 7.90 -4.24 5.03
CA ASP A 214 7.32 -5.58 5.15
C ASP A 214 6.52 -5.94 3.88
N ASP A 215 5.71 -5.00 3.39
CA ASP A 215 4.88 -5.16 2.20
C ASP A 215 5.71 -5.28 0.90
N VAL A 216 6.98 -4.85 0.90
CA VAL A 216 7.86 -4.81 -0.30
C VAL A 216 8.97 -5.86 -0.27
N PHE A 217 9.44 -6.27 0.91
CA PHE A 217 10.60 -7.13 1.04
C PHE A 217 10.33 -8.46 1.76
N LYS A 218 9.07 -8.71 2.21
CA LYS A 218 8.58 -9.91 2.91
C LYS A 218 9.73 -10.75 3.45
N PRO A 219 10.40 -10.32 4.54
CA PRO A 219 11.55 -11.06 5.04
C PRO A 219 11.08 -12.43 5.54
N SER A 220 11.46 -13.49 4.81
CA SER A 220 11.18 -14.87 5.17
C SER A 220 11.93 -15.22 6.46
N ASN A 221 11.22 -15.07 7.58
CA ASN A 221 11.57 -15.48 8.93
C ASN A 221 12.66 -14.67 9.67
N LEU A 222 12.22 -14.14 10.81
CA LEU A 222 12.98 -13.32 11.75
C LEU A 222 13.77 -14.20 12.73
N VAL A 223 15.09 -14.02 12.79
CA VAL A 223 15.93 -14.65 13.83
C VAL A 223 16.57 -13.57 14.70
N VAL A 224 16.02 -13.39 15.90
CA VAL A 224 16.49 -12.39 16.86
C VAL A 224 17.64 -12.94 17.70
N PHE A 225 18.83 -12.35 17.56
CA PHE A 225 20.00 -12.65 18.41
C PHE A 225 20.51 -11.43 19.17
N SER A 226 20.91 -11.65 20.42
CA SER A 226 21.66 -10.70 21.24
C SER A 226 22.99 -11.33 21.62
N ALA A 227 24.11 -10.75 21.18
CA ALA A 227 25.45 -11.21 21.56
C ALA A 227 26.21 -10.10 22.31
N LYS A 228 26.83 -10.45 23.45
CA LYS A 228 27.62 -9.52 24.28
C LYS A 228 29.11 -9.88 24.39
N ARG A 229 29.60 -10.96 23.78
CA ARG A 229 31.03 -11.41 23.83
C ARG A 229 31.49 -12.12 22.55
N LYS A 230 32.81 -12.18 22.31
CA LYS A 230 33.46 -12.83 21.14
C LYS A 230 33.12 -14.31 20.97
N ASP A 231 33.18 -15.10 22.03
CA ASP A 231 32.80 -16.53 22.00
C ASP A 231 31.30 -16.73 21.68
N SER A 232 30.49 -15.68 21.87
CA SER A 232 29.08 -15.67 21.48
C SER A 232 28.86 -15.43 19.99
N ILE A 233 29.84 -14.88 19.25
CA ILE A 233 29.71 -14.61 17.80
C ILE A 233 29.82 -15.91 17.01
N VAL A 234 30.82 -16.75 17.32
CA VAL A 234 30.98 -18.07 16.68
C VAL A 234 29.78 -18.95 16.98
N LYS A 235 29.30 -18.96 18.22
CA LYS A 235 28.07 -19.69 18.62
C LYS A 235 26.83 -19.15 17.93
N ALA A 236 26.66 -17.83 17.84
CA ALA A 236 25.52 -17.23 17.15
C ALA A 236 25.54 -17.54 15.65
N ARG A 237 26.72 -17.51 15.02
CA ARG A 237 26.91 -17.91 13.62
C ARG A 237 26.51 -19.37 13.42
N GLN A 238 27.07 -20.30 14.20
CA GLN A 238 26.70 -21.71 14.14
C GLN A 238 25.21 -21.93 14.38
N SER A 239 24.61 -21.18 15.30
CA SER A 239 23.18 -21.28 15.57
C SER A 239 22.31 -20.77 14.42
N ILE A 240 22.76 -19.77 13.67
CA ILE A 240 22.06 -19.26 12.47
C ILE A 240 22.23 -20.26 11.32
N GLU A 241 23.46 -20.73 11.06
CA GLU A 241 23.74 -21.76 10.05
C GLU A 241 22.89 -23.02 10.32
N GLN A 242 22.87 -23.50 11.57
CA GLN A 242 22.05 -24.65 11.95
C GLN A 242 20.55 -24.37 11.83
N ALA A 243 20.08 -23.18 12.22
CA ALA A 243 18.67 -22.83 12.10
C ALA A 243 18.20 -22.78 10.63
N ILE A 244 19.07 -22.34 9.71
CA ILE A 244 18.82 -22.33 8.27
C ILE A 244 18.77 -23.77 7.73
N ILE A 245 19.70 -24.62 8.15
CA ILE A 245 19.75 -26.04 7.73
C ILE A 245 18.54 -26.82 8.26
N ASP A 246 18.19 -26.66 9.54
CA ASP A 246 17.10 -27.40 10.20
C ASP A 246 15.71 -27.03 9.68
N LYS A 247 15.59 -25.86 9.03
CA LYS A 247 14.32 -25.32 8.55
C LYS A 247 14.42 -25.02 7.05
N PRO A 248 14.22 -26.02 6.18
CA PRO A 248 14.35 -25.85 4.74
C PRO A 248 13.41 -24.80 4.15
N ASN A 249 12.26 -24.55 4.79
CA ASN A 249 11.33 -23.48 4.43
C ASN A 249 11.88 -22.05 4.65
N LEU A 250 13.07 -21.89 5.24
CA LEU A 250 13.76 -20.61 5.36
C LEU A 250 14.60 -20.26 4.12
N SER A 251 14.79 -21.22 3.22
CA SER A 251 15.67 -21.08 2.08
C SER A 251 14.93 -21.35 0.79
N ILE A 252 15.16 -20.50 -0.19
CA ILE A 252 14.64 -20.69 -1.53
C ILE A 252 15.72 -21.37 -2.35
N THR A 253 15.39 -22.52 -2.90
CA THR A 253 16.28 -23.27 -3.77
C THR A 253 16.32 -22.58 -5.13
N MET A 254 17.42 -21.91 -5.44
CA MET A 254 17.61 -21.18 -6.68
C MET A 254 18.22 -22.09 -7.75
N PRO A 255 17.57 -22.23 -8.92
CA PRO A 255 18.14 -22.88 -10.09
C PRO A 255 19.44 -22.19 -10.57
N ALA A 256 20.19 -22.87 -11.43
CA ALA A 256 21.48 -22.40 -11.91
C ALA A 256 21.37 -21.08 -12.68
N THR A 257 20.40 -20.94 -13.59
CA THR A 257 20.26 -19.74 -14.43
C THR A 257 19.93 -18.52 -13.56
N TYR A 258 19.05 -18.67 -12.57
CA TYR A 258 18.70 -17.61 -11.62
C TYR A 258 19.93 -17.11 -10.84
N SER A 259 20.73 -18.04 -10.33
CA SER A 259 21.95 -17.74 -9.59
C SER A 259 23.00 -17.03 -10.48
N GLN A 260 23.12 -17.44 -11.74
CA GLN A 260 24.01 -16.82 -12.72
C GLN A 260 23.57 -15.42 -13.13
N VAL A 261 22.26 -15.22 -13.40
CA VAL A 261 21.68 -13.91 -13.67
C VAL A 261 21.96 -12.96 -12.52
N LEU A 262 21.67 -13.38 -11.28
CA LEU A 262 21.94 -12.57 -10.10
C LEU A 262 23.43 -12.25 -9.95
N ALA A 263 24.32 -13.22 -10.17
CA ALA A 263 25.77 -12.99 -10.11
C ALA A 263 26.23 -11.96 -11.16
N GLN A 264 25.67 -12.00 -12.37
CA GLN A 264 25.96 -11.03 -13.43
C GLN A 264 25.43 -9.63 -13.10
N ILE A 265 24.23 -9.54 -12.52
CA ILE A 265 23.68 -8.30 -12.02
C ILE A 265 24.57 -7.72 -10.90
N VAL A 266 25.01 -8.54 -9.94
CA VAL A 266 25.91 -8.11 -8.85
C VAL A 266 27.24 -7.59 -9.39
N LYS A 267 27.81 -8.21 -10.43
CA LYS A 267 28.99 -7.68 -11.13
C LYS A 267 28.73 -6.31 -11.75
N THR A 268 27.57 -6.15 -12.38
CA THR A 268 27.15 -4.90 -13.04
C THR A 268 26.94 -3.76 -12.04
N ARG A 269 26.52 -4.07 -10.81
CA ARG A 269 26.28 -3.07 -9.75
C ARG A 269 27.53 -2.52 -9.09
N ARG A 270 28.70 -3.17 -9.18
CA ARG A 270 29.92 -2.72 -8.47
C ARG A 270 30.35 -1.37 -9.04
N PRO A 271 30.14 -0.25 -8.32
CA PRO A 271 30.46 1.05 -8.87
C PRO A 271 31.98 1.23 -8.86
N ASP A 272 32.50 1.99 -9.83
CA ASP A 272 33.82 2.58 -9.69
C ASP A 272 33.86 3.37 -8.38
N ALA A 273 34.85 3.11 -7.52
CA ALA A 273 34.95 3.75 -6.20
C ALA A 273 34.99 5.30 -6.26
N ASN A 274 35.27 5.85 -7.44
CA ASN A 274 35.35 7.29 -7.72
C ASN A 274 34.17 7.82 -8.57
N ALA A 275 33.12 7.02 -8.82
CA ALA A 275 31.98 7.48 -9.60
C ALA A 275 31.20 8.58 -8.87
N THR A 276 30.90 9.67 -9.57
CA THR A 276 29.97 10.70 -9.08
C THR A 276 28.58 10.10 -8.79
N PRO A 277 27.80 10.63 -7.83
CA PRO A 277 26.45 10.16 -7.53
C PRO A 277 25.54 10.00 -8.77
N ALA A 278 25.56 10.95 -9.72
CA ALA A 278 24.77 10.88 -10.96
C ALA A 278 25.15 9.68 -11.84
N ASN A 279 26.45 9.42 -12.02
CA ASN A 279 26.93 8.23 -12.74
C ASN A 279 26.52 6.93 -12.03
N ARG A 280 26.53 6.90 -10.70
CA ARG A 280 26.07 5.73 -9.94
C ARG A 280 24.57 5.49 -10.13
N VAL A 281 23.75 6.54 -10.13
CA VAL A 281 22.31 6.45 -10.44
C VAL A 281 22.09 5.86 -11.83
N LYS A 282 22.78 6.37 -12.87
CA LYS A 282 22.67 5.87 -14.26
C LYS A 282 23.14 4.43 -14.45
N GLN A 283 24.12 3.99 -13.64
CA GLN A 283 24.62 2.61 -13.68
C GLN A 283 23.67 1.62 -13.01
N VAL A 284 23.05 2.05 -11.91
CA VAL A 284 22.22 1.20 -11.07
C VAL A 284 20.77 1.16 -11.54
N ILE A 285 20.23 2.26 -12.06
CA ILE A 285 18.85 2.32 -12.54
C ILE A 285 18.89 2.28 -14.06
N VAL A 286 18.50 1.13 -14.60
CA VAL A 286 18.65 0.82 -16.02
C VAL A 286 17.31 0.39 -16.63
N PRO A 287 17.06 0.68 -17.90
CA PRO A 287 15.90 0.16 -18.60
C PRO A 287 16.07 -1.35 -18.85
N PHE A 288 14.97 -2.10 -18.82
CA PHE A 288 14.96 -3.56 -19.01
C PHE A 288 15.75 -4.00 -20.25
N ARG A 289 15.55 -3.36 -21.40
CA ARG A 289 16.26 -3.69 -22.65
C ARG A 289 17.79 -3.60 -22.52
N ALA A 290 18.29 -2.59 -21.81
CA ALA A 290 19.72 -2.43 -21.61
C ALA A 290 20.29 -3.50 -20.67
N LEU A 291 19.51 -3.91 -19.65
CA LEU A 291 19.88 -5.02 -18.79
C LEU A 291 19.85 -6.36 -19.53
N PHE A 292 18.79 -6.64 -20.28
CA PHE A 292 18.64 -7.85 -21.07
C PHE A 292 19.83 -8.10 -21.99
N ASN A 293 20.26 -7.08 -22.74
CA ASN A 293 21.44 -7.18 -23.61
C ASN A 293 22.73 -7.55 -22.86
N LYS A 294 22.88 -7.17 -21.58
CA LYS A 294 24.03 -7.54 -20.74
C LYS A 294 23.92 -8.94 -20.13
N LEU A 295 22.71 -9.51 -20.10
CA LEU A 295 22.42 -10.82 -19.56
C LEU A 295 22.40 -11.92 -20.63
N MET A 296 22.40 -11.57 -21.92
CA MET A 296 22.43 -12.54 -23.03
C MET A 296 23.61 -13.51 -23.00
N ASP A 297 24.70 -13.16 -22.30
CA ASP A 297 25.86 -14.04 -22.13
C ASP A 297 25.63 -15.14 -21.07
N VAL A 298 24.51 -15.11 -20.34
CA VAL A 298 24.16 -16.11 -19.33
C VAL A 298 23.64 -17.38 -20.04
N PRO A 299 24.21 -18.57 -19.77
CA PRO A 299 23.72 -19.84 -20.29
C PRO A 299 22.22 -20.05 -20.03
N ASN A 300 21.52 -20.69 -20.98
CA ASN A 300 20.10 -21.02 -20.90
C ASN A 300 19.16 -19.81 -20.74
N LEU A 301 19.64 -18.59 -21.00
CA LEU A 301 18.85 -17.36 -21.04
C LEU A 301 18.67 -16.88 -22.49
N GLU A 302 17.85 -17.61 -23.25
CA GLU A 302 17.73 -17.42 -24.71
C GLU A 302 16.64 -16.40 -25.10
N ASP A 303 15.61 -16.23 -24.27
CA ASP A 303 14.43 -15.41 -24.57
C ASP A 303 14.21 -14.28 -23.56
N ALA A 304 13.64 -13.18 -24.06
CA ALA A 304 13.26 -12.02 -23.26
C ALA A 304 12.19 -12.39 -22.23
N GLY A 305 11.22 -13.25 -22.58
CA GLY A 305 10.19 -13.73 -21.65
C GLY A 305 10.79 -14.51 -20.48
N LYS A 306 11.71 -15.44 -20.74
CA LYS A 306 12.45 -16.18 -19.69
C LYS A 306 13.21 -15.22 -18.77
N CYS A 307 13.86 -14.19 -19.33
CA CYS A 307 14.56 -13.17 -18.54
C CYS A 307 13.61 -12.33 -17.68
N GLN A 308 12.46 -11.91 -18.23
CA GLN A 308 11.43 -11.19 -17.47
C GLN A 308 10.89 -12.05 -16.30
N ALA A 309 10.59 -13.32 -16.56
CA ALA A 309 10.16 -14.27 -15.53
C ALA A 309 11.18 -14.36 -14.38
N ILE A 310 12.47 -14.54 -14.69
CA ILE A 310 13.55 -14.60 -13.69
C ILE A 310 13.65 -13.29 -12.90
N LEU A 311 13.68 -12.15 -13.59
CA LEU A 311 13.79 -10.84 -12.96
C LEU A 311 12.60 -10.52 -12.05
N ARG A 312 11.38 -10.99 -12.38
CA ARG A 312 10.21 -10.86 -11.49
C ARG A 312 10.39 -11.63 -10.19
N VAL A 313 10.91 -12.87 -10.25
CA VAL A 313 11.23 -13.61 -9.02
C VAL A 313 12.31 -12.88 -8.22
N LEU A 314 13.36 -12.36 -8.87
CA LEU A 314 14.38 -11.56 -8.19
C LEU A 314 13.83 -10.24 -7.60
N HIS A 315 12.79 -9.66 -8.22
CA HIS A 315 12.08 -8.51 -7.69
C HIS A 315 11.27 -8.85 -6.45
N ASN A 316 10.52 -9.96 -6.47
CA ASN A 316 9.74 -10.44 -5.31
C ASN A 316 10.68 -10.89 -4.18
N LEU A 317 11.85 -11.43 -4.53
CA LEU A 317 12.96 -11.65 -3.61
C LEU A 317 13.63 -10.34 -3.16
N GLY A 318 13.27 -9.17 -3.68
CA GLY A 318 13.87 -7.90 -3.28
C GLY A 318 15.37 -7.77 -3.58
N ASP A 319 15.90 -8.62 -4.45
CA ASP A 319 17.29 -8.55 -4.91
C ASP A 319 17.49 -7.43 -5.94
N ILE A 320 16.43 -7.13 -6.68
CA ILE A 320 16.26 -5.95 -7.54
C ILE A 320 14.91 -5.30 -7.22
N LEU A 321 14.70 -4.06 -7.69
CA LEU A 321 13.36 -3.47 -7.72
C LEU A 321 12.98 -3.20 -9.17
N TRP A 322 11.84 -3.72 -9.59
CA TRP A 322 11.29 -3.49 -10.91
C TRP A 322 10.09 -2.55 -10.80
N TYR A 323 10.16 -1.43 -11.50
CA TYR A 323 9.02 -0.52 -11.65
C TYR A 323 8.32 -0.74 -13.00
N GLU A 324 7.13 -1.36 -12.96
CA GLU A 324 6.21 -1.40 -14.08
C GLU A 324 5.25 -0.19 -13.95
N ASP A 325 5.44 0.85 -14.79
CA ASP A 325 4.46 1.94 -14.83
C ASP A 325 3.18 1.40 -15.49
N ASN A 326 2.16 1.12 -14.68
CA ASN A 326 0.85 0.66 -15.12
C ASN A 326 0.04 1.83 -15.73
N GLY A 327 0.66 2.57 -16.65
CA GLY A 327 0.03 3.60 -17.47
C GLY A 327 -1.16 3.02 -18.23
N LYS A 328 -2.28 3.73 -18.21
CA LYS A 328 -3.58 3.31 -18.76
C LYS A 328 -3.64 3.18 -20.29
N ASP A 329 -2.54 3.31 -21.02
CA ASP A 329 -2.52 3.23 -22.48
C ASP A 329 -1.74 1.98 -22.93
N ARG A 330 -2.44 0.84 -22.97
CA ARG A 330 -1.91 -0.44 -23.47
C ARG A 330 -1.73 -0.48 -25.01
N ASP A 331 -2.10 0.57 -25.73
CA ASP A 331 -2.14 0.58 -27.21
C ASP A 331 -1.01 1.36 -27.90
N SER A 332 -0.04 1.91 -27.17
CA SER A 332 1.17 2.43 -27.81
C SER A 332 2.24 1.35 -27.94
N ILE A 333 2.37 0.80 -29.14
CA ILE A 333 3.55 0.03 -29.59
C ILE A 333 4.77 0.94 -29.38
N ALA A 334 5.52 0.67 -28.30
CA ALA A 334 6.65 1.41 -27.69
C ALA A 334 6.30 1.98 -26.31
N ASN A 335 6.21 1.09 -25.31
CA ASN A 335 6.22 1.47 -23.90
C ASN A 335 7.65 1.91 -23.54
N PRO A 336 7.95 3.21 -23.29
CA PRO A 336 9.29 3.65 -22.97
C PRO A 336 9.53 3.46 -21.47
N ASP A 337 10.52 2.63 -21.16
CA ASP A 337 11.27 2.54 -19.90
C ASP A 337 10.60 1.83 -18.70
N GLU A 338 10.43 0.51 -18.81
CA GLU A 338 10.48 -0.39 -17.64
C GLU A 338 11.84 -0.20 -16.95
N LEU A 339 11.84 0.48 -15.80
CA LEU A 339 13.06 0.79 -15.05
C LEU A 339 13.31 -0.30 -14.00
N ILE A 340 14.53 -0.80 -13.99
CA ILE A 340 15.03 -1.78 -13.03
C ILE A 340 16.10 -1.11 -12.18
N ILE A 341 15.83 -1.00 -10.88
CA ILE A 341 16.83 -0.61 -9.89
C ILE A 341 17.59 -1.88 -9.54
N LEU A 342 18.82 -1.95 -10.06
CA LEU A 342 19.68 -3.09 -9.81
C LEU A 342 19.97 -3.17 -8.32
N ASP A 343 20.46 -2.13 -7.66
CA ASP A 343 20.84 -2.15 -6.24
C ASP A 343 19.77 -1.52 -5.34
N PRO A 344 18.97 -2.30 -4.58
CA PRO A 344 17.98 -1.76 -3.65
C PRO A 344 18.61 -0.85 -2.59
N LYS A 345 19.90 -1.02 -2.27
CA LYS A 345 20.60 -0.14 -1.32
C LYS A 345 20.61 1.31 -1.77
N LEU A 346 20.72 1.58 -3.07
CA LEU A 346 20.66 2.94 -3.60
C LEU A 346 19.30 3.59 -3.31
N MET A 347 18.20 2.84 -3.46
CA MET A 347 16.87 3.34 -3.12
C MET A 347 16.77 3.68 -1.64
N LEU A 348 17.28 2.80 -0.77
CA LEU A 348 17.32 3.03 0.67
C LEU A 348 18.19 4.26 1.03
N ASP A 349 19.31 4.46 0.35
CA ASP A 349 20.19 5.63 0.53
C ASP A 349 19.47 6.94 0.15
N ILE A 350 18.73 6.95 -0.95
CA ILE A 350 17.95 8.11 -1.43
C ILE A 350 16.82 8.44 -0.45
N VAL A 351 16.06 7.44 -0.02
CA VAL A 351 14.97 7.60 0.96
C VAL A 351 15.53 8.07 2.30
N ARG A 352 16.67 7.53 2.73
CA ARG A 352 17.35 7.93 3.97
C ARG A 352 17.78 9.38 3.95
N GLU A 353 18.28 9.88 2.81
CA GLU A 353 18.70 11.28 2.70
C GLU A 353 17.54 12.24 2.97
N VAL A 354 16.32 11.84 2.62
CA VAL A 354 15.12 12.55 3.07
C VAL A 354 14.91 12.29 4.57
N VAL A 355 14.50 11.10 4.99
CA VAL A 355 13.95 10.90 6.34
C VAL A 355 14.91 11.27 7.48
N ASN A 356 16.23 11.11 7.29
CA ASN A 356 17.25 11.39 8.30
C ASN A 356 18.07 12.66 7.99
N HIS A 357 17.54 13.58 7.17
CA HIS A 357 18.23 14.82 6.85
C HIS A 357 18.55 15.63 8.12
N ASN A 358 19.81 16.05 8.30
CA ASN A 358 20.18 16.90 9.42
C ASN A 358 19.77 18.35 9.15
N TYR A 359 18.61 18.72 9.67
CA TYR A 359 18.03 20.07 9.54
C TYR A 359 18.25 20.96 10.78
N ASP A 360 18.52 20.39 11.96
CA ASP A 360 18.43 21.09 13.25
C ASP A 360 19.28 22.37 13.33
N THR A 361 20.50 22.35 12.77
CA THR A 361 21.43 23.50 12.83
C THR A 361 21.35 24.43 11.61
N ARG A 362 20.57 24.09 10.57
CA ARG A 362 20.54 24.81 9.28
C ARG A 362 19.54 25.98 9.29
N LYS A 363 19.95 27.17 8.88
CA LYS A 363 19.09 28.38 8.88
C LYS A 363 18.47 28.64 7.49
N GLY A 364 17.33 29.33 7.47
CA GLY A 364 16.66 29.80 6.24
C GLY A 364 15.20 29.34 6.13
N ASN A 365 14.39 30.10 5.40
CA ASN A 365 12.93 29.94 5.32
C ASN A 365 12.50 28.50 4.94
N LEU A 366 13.24 27.83 4.06
CA LEU A 366 12.96 26.46 3.63
C LEU A 366 13.13 25.44 4.78
N TYR A 367 14.16 25.63 5.62
CA TYR A 367 14.39 24.79 6.80
C TYR A 367 13.47 25.17 7.98
N GLU A 368 12.93 26.38 8.00
CA GLU A 368 11.92 26.79 8.98
C GLU A 368 10.57 26.12 8.69
N ALA A 369 10.15 26.07 7.42
CA ALA A 369 8.96 25.31 7.02
C ALA A 369 9.09 23.82 7.38
N LEU A 370 10.24 23.20 7.05
CA LEU A 370 10.52 21.81 7.39
C LEU A 370 10.37 21.52 8.89
N ARG A 371 10.83 22.44 9.76
CA ARG A 371 10.69 22.32 11.21
C ARG A 371 9.26 22.48 11.69
N ARG A 372 8.55 23.45 11.12
CA ARG A 372 7.22 23.89 11.58
C ARG A 372 6.12 22.92 11.19
N ASP A 373 6.14 22.43 9.96
CA ASP A 373 5.03 21.65 9.40
C ASP A 373 5.51 20.47 8.55
N GLY A 374 6.81 20.15 8.57
CA GLY A 374 7.36 19.03 7.82
C GLY A 374 7.33 19.23 6.31
N THR A 375 7.04 20.44 5.81
CA THR A 375 7.03 20.74 4.37
C THR A 375 8.46 20.79 3.83
N LEU A 376 8.81 19.76 3.07
CA LEU A 376 10.02 19.68 2.28
C LEU A 376 9.76 20.25 0.89
N HIS A 377 10.17 21.50 0.71
CA HIS A 377 10.05 22.18 -0.57
C HIS A 377 10.85 21.46 -1.66
N HIS A 378 10.31 21.37 -2.87
CA HIS A 378 10.99 20.75 -3.99
C HIS A 378 12.35 21.39 -4.27
N SER A 379 12.43 22.72 -4.16
CA SER A 379 13.67 23.49 -4.31
C SER A 379 14.74 23.11 -3.29
N LEU A 380 14.35 22.70 -2.07
CA LEU A 380 15.28 22.19 -1.06
C LEU A 380 15.66 20.73 -1.33
N LEU A 381 14.68 19.91 -1.72
CA LEU A 381 14.88 18.49 -2.02
C LEU A 381 15.94 18.29 -3.11
N ILE A 382 15.89 19.08 -4.19
CA ILE A 382 16.87 18.97 -5.30
C ILE A 382 18.27 19.51 -4.94
N THR A 383 18.48 20.05 -3.74
CA THR A 383 19.84 20.37 -3.23
C THR A 383 20.50 19.18 -2.53
N PHE A 384 19.75 18.09 -2.32
CA PHE A 384 20.27 16.90 -1.70
C PHE A 384 21.10 16.11 -2.71
N THR A 385 22.16 15.46 -2.25
CA THR A 385 23.19 14.84 -3.07
C THR A 385 22.60 13.84 -4.07
N TRP A 386 21.72 12.97 -3.61
CA TRP A 386 21.14 11.93 -4.46
C TRP A 386 19.97 12.47 -5.30
N TRP A 387 19.27 13.49 -4.84
CA TRP A 387 18.12 14.07 -5.56
C TRP A 387 18.57 14.99 -6.69
N GLU A 388 19.69 15.71 -6.50
CA GLU A 388 20.41 16.39 -7.57
C GLU A 388 20.89 15.36 -8.61
N ALA A 389 21.50 14.27 -8.17
CA ALA A 389 21.95 13.18 -9.03
C ALA A 389 20.80 12.52 -9.83
N LEU A 390 19.64 12.34 -9.21
CA LEU A 390 18.44 11.84 -9.89
C LEU A 390 17.97 12.81 -10.97
N LYS A 391 17.95 14.11 -10.67
CA LYS A 391 17.59 15.16 -11.63
C LYS A 391 18.54 15.17 -12.83
N GLU A 392 19.84 15.00 -12.62
CA GLU A 392 20.84 14.88 -13.70
C GLU A 392 20.75 13.54 -14.47
N ALA A 393 20.17 12.51 -13.84
CA ALA A 393 20.02 11.19 -14.43
C ALA A 393 18.88 11.13 -15.46
N GLY A 394 17.77 11.82 -15.21
CA GLY A 394 16.67 11.96 -16.15
C GLY A 394 15.44 12.63 -15.54
N ASP A 395 14.61 13.23 -16.40
CA ASP A 395 13.48 14.07 -15.97
C ASP A 395 12.40 13.29 -15.17
N ASN A 396 12.24 11.99 -15.45
CA ASN A 396 11.26 11.13 -14.78
C ASN A 396 11.75 10.52 -13.46
N MET A 397 13.01 10.72 -13.09
CA MET A 397 13.62 10.08 -11.92
C MET A 397 13.15 10.69 -10.59
N VAL A 398 13.08 12.01 -10.50
CA VAL A 398 12.60 12.69 -9.29
C VAL A 398 11.12 12.37 -8.99
N PRO A 399 10.19 12.44 -9.96
CA PRO A 399 8.80 12.00 -9.76
C PRO A 399 8.70 10.54 -9.31
N LEU A 400 9.49 9.64 -9.92
CA LEU A 400 9.53 8.22 -9.55
C LEU A 400 9.89 8.02 -8.08
N PHE A 401 10.92 8.71 -7.59
CA PHE A 401 11.34 8.58 -6.20
C PHE A 401 10.39 9.28 -5.21
N LYS A 402 9.68 10.33 -5.63
CA LYS A 402 8.55 10.86 -4.83
C LYS A 402 7.41 9.83 -4.72
N ARG A 403 7.10 9.08 -5.78
CA ARG A 403 6.13 7.97 -5.74
C ARG A 403 6.58 6.86 -4.78
N PHE A 404 7.88 6.54 -4.74
CA PHE A 404 8.40 5.57 -3.76
C PHE A 404 8.17 6.04 -2.32
N LEU A 405 8.47 7.30 -2.00
CA LEU A 405 8.19 7.85 -0.66
C LEU A 405 6.71 7.77 -0.28
N GLN A 406 5.79 7.94 -1.24
CA GLN A 406 4.35 7.75 -1.04
C GLN A 406 3.99 6.29 -0.82
N HIS A 407 4.51 5.39 -1.66
CA HIS A 407 4.24 3.97 -1.59
C HIS A 407 4.69 3.38 -0.25
N PHE A 408 5.86 3.81 0.24
CA PHE A 408 6.38 3.43 1.56
C PHE A 408 5.68 4.13 2.73
N ASN A 409 4.67 4.98 2.49
CA ASN A 409 4.00 5.76 3.52
C ASN A 409 4.99 6.58 4.38
N LEU A 410 5.99 7.21 3.74
CA LEU A 410 6.99 8.04 4.40
C LEU A 410 6.76 9.54 4.15
N ALA A 411 6.26 9.89 2.97
CA ALA A 411 5.94 11.27 2.61
C ALA A 411 4.80 11.32 1.59
N TYR A 412 4.12 12.46 1.49
CA TYR A 412 3.03 12.66 0.54
C TYR A 412 3.03 14.09 -0.01
N PRO A 413 2.36 14.37 -1.15
CA PRO A 413 2.31 15.69 -1.75
C PRO A 413 1.60 16.69 -0.85
N ALA A 414 2.14 17.90 -0.77
CA ALA A 414 1.53 18.99 -0.01
C ALA A 414 0.24 19.53 -0.65
N SER A 415 0.07 19.36 -1.97
CA SER A 415 -1.07 19.88 -2.72
C SER A 415 -1.67 18.83 -3.67
N ILE A 416 -2.92 19.07 -4.08
CA ILE A 416 -3.58 18.32 -5.15
C ILE A 416 -2.95 18.80 -6.47
N ALA A 417 -1.94 18.08 -6.95
CA ALA A 417 -1.26 18.40 -8.20
C ALA A 417 -1.41 17.23 -9.20
N GLU A 418 -1.59 17.57 -10.48
CA GLU A 418 -1.71 16.58 -11.56
C GLU A 418 -0.38 15.88 -11.88
N LYS A 419 0.75 16.51 -11.54
CA LYS A 419 2.11 15.98 -11.75
C LYS A 419 2.95 16.12 -10.49
N LEU A 420 3.80 15.13 -10.20
CA LEU A 420 4.64 15.10 -8.99
C LEU A 420 5.97 15.85 -9.14
N ASP A 421 6.30 16.29 -10.35
CA ASP A 421 7.63 16.75 -10.76
C ASP A 421 8.17 17.82 -9.81
N GLU A 422 7.42 18.88 -9.57
CA GLU A 422 7.85 20.03 -8.77
C GLU A 422 7.08 20.20 -7.46
N VAL A 423 6.27 19.20 -7.07
CA VAL A 423 5.39 19.32 -5.90
C VAL A 423 6.19 19.19 -4.61
N ASP A 424 5.90 20.05 -3.65
CA ASP A 424 6.43 19.98 -2.29
C ASP A 424 5.90 18.73 -1.56
N MET A 425 6.73 18.15 -0.70
CA MET A 425 6.40 16.93 0.03
C MET A 425 6.19 17.24 1.51
N ILE A 426 5.16 16.69 2.12
CA ILE A 426 5.01 16.67 3.58
C ILE A 426 5.69 15.41 4.10
N VAL A 427 6.64 15.59 5.01
CA VAL A 427 7.42 14.53 5.65
C VAL A 427 7.19 14.60 7.17
N PRO A 428 6.17 13.88 7.69
CA PRO A 428 5.76 13.96 9.10
C PRO A 428 6.84 13.63 10.13
N MET A 429 7.87 12.88 9.73
CA MET A 429 9.00 12.48 10.57
C MET A 429 9.81 13.65 11.15
N TYR A 430 9.73 14.85 10.55
CA TYR A 430 10.42 16.03 11.07
C TYR A 430 9.63 16.81 12.12
N TRP A 431 8.36 16.49 12.33
CA TRP A 431 7.54 17.21 13.30
C TRP A 431 8.06 17.01 14.71
N LYS A 432 8.12 18.08 15.48
CA LYS A 432 8.35 18.05 16.93
C LYS A 432 7.02 18.27 17.65
N THR A 433 6.01 17.50 17.26
CA THR A 433 4.60 17.70 17.61
C THR A 433 4.38 17.88 19.10
N ARG A 434 5.08 17.09 19.93
CA ARG A 434 4.91 17.15 21.38
C ARG A 434 5.39 18.47 22.00
N ALA A 435 6.46 19.05 21.47
CA ALA A 435 6.98 20.34 21.95
C ALA A 435 6.03 21.50 21.58
N GLU A 436 5.37 21.39 20.43
CA GLU A 436 4.51 22.43 19.85
C GLU A 436 3.03 22.31 20.26
N ALA A 437 2.59 21.14 20.73
CA ALA A 437 1.23 20.83 21.16
C ALA A 437 0.76 21.59 22.42
N GLN A 438 1.57 22.50 22.96
CA GLN A 438 1.19 23.38 24.07
C GLN A 438 0.47 24.66 23.60
N GLU A 439 0.43 24.94 22.29
CA GLU A 439 -0.35 26.04 21.71
C GLU A 439 -1.72 25.54 21.20
N THR A 440 -2.81 26.12 21.73
CA THR A 440 -4.17 25.63 21.56
C THR A 440 -4.76 26.02 20.19
N VAL A 441 -4.84 25.05 19.28
CA VAL A 441 -5.65 25.19 18.05
C VAL A 441 -7.14 25.22 18.44
N LYS A 442 -7.83 26.32 18.10
CA LYS A 442 -9.27 26.46 18.40
C LYS A 442 -10.09 25.29 17.80
N PRO A 443 -11.14 24.79 18.46
CA PRO A 443 -12.03 23.76 17.92
C PRO A 443 -12.57 24.13 16.53
N LEU A 444 -12.75 23.17 15.63
CA LEU A 444 -13.25 23.43 14.27
C LEU A 444 -14.60 24.14 14.28
N ALA A 445 -15.48 23.80 15.23
CA ALA A 445 -16.77 24.47 15.47
C ALA A 445 -16.63 25.96 15.79
N LYS A 446 -15.48 26.41 16.31
CA LYS A 446 -15.19 27.81 16.68
C LYS A 446 -14.33 28.52 15.62
N GLN A 447 -14.19 27.95 14.43
CA GLN A 447 -13.44 28.52 13.29
C GLN A 447 -14.34 28.74 12.04
N PRO A 448 -15.32 29.67 12.09
CA PRO A 448 -16.28 29.88 10.99
C PRO A 448 -15.61 30.33 9.67
N SER A 449 -14.44 30.97 9.72
CA SER A 449 -13.68 31.38 8.54
C SER A 449 -13.16 30.19 7.71
N MET A 450 -12.89 29.04 8.33
CA MET A 450 -12.48 27.80 7.66
C MET A 450 -13.64 27.15 6.91
N LEU A 451 -14.80 27.03 7.57
CA LEU A 451 -16.01 26.46 6.99
C LEU A 451 -16.52 27.29 5.80
N THR A 452 -16.43 28.63 5.92
CA THR A 452 -16.78 29.57 4.85
C THR A 452 -15.82 29.47 3.66
N ARG A 453 -14.51 29.27 3.90
CA ARG A 453 -13.49 29.09 2.83
C ARG A 453 -13.65 27.79 2.04
N ILE A 454 -14.18 26.74 2.67
CA ILE A 454 -14.34 25.39 2.07
C ILE A 454 -15.75 25.23 1.46
N ASN A 455 -16.64 26.20 1.65
CA ASN A 455 -18.01 26.26 1.12
C ASN A 455 -18.88 25.06 1.54
N VAL A 456 -18.66 24.56 2.76
CA VAL A 456 -19.52 23.53 3.36
C VAL A 456 -20.78 24.24 3.86
N THR A 457 -21.94 23.89 3.31
CA THR A 457 -23.22 24.57 3.58
C THR A 457 -23.93 24.08 4.85
N GLY A 458 -23.40 23.07 5.55
CA GLY A 458 -24.00 22.51 6.77
C GLY A 458 -23.15 22.70 8.03
N SER A 459 -23.78 22.42 9.18
CA SER A 459 -23.27 22.66 10.53
C SER A 459 -23.06 21.38 11.34
N ALA A 460 -22.96 20.22 10.69
CA ALA A 460 -22.83 18.95 11.39
C ALA A 460 -21.36 18.67 11.76
N PHE A 461 -21.13 18.26 13.01
CA PHE A 461 -19.81 17.95 13.54
C PHE A 461 -19.77 16.54 14.12
N ALA A 462 -18.65 15.85 13.91
CA ALA A 462 -18.31 14.59 14.55
C ALA A 462 -16.94 14.72 15.24
N LYS A 463 -16.81 14.18 16.45
CA LYS A 463 -15.57 14.25 17.22
C LYS A 463 -15.21 12.91 17.84
N TRP A 464 -13.95 12.51 17.66
CA TRP A 464 -13.38 11.28 18.18
C TRP A 464 -12.05 11.57 18.88
N GLN A 465 -11.73 10.83 19.92
CA GLN A 465 -10.48 10.99 20.67
C GLN A 465 -9.86 9.63 21.01
N TYR A 466 -8.53 9.56 20.88
CA TYR A 466 -7.68 8.50 21.36
C TYR A 466 -6.79 9.02 22.48
N SER A 467 -6.75 8.31 23.61
CA SER A 467 -5.75 8.53 24.66
C SER A 467 -4.72 7.41 24.60
N LEU A 468 -3.45 7.78 24.46
CA LEU A 468 -2.32 6.86 24.22
C LEU A 468 -1.19 7.11 25.22
N PRO A 469 -0.41 6.09 25.60
CA PRO A 469 0.79 6.29 26.41
C PRO A 469 1.73 7.31 25.76
N ALA A 470 2.21 8.25 26.57
CA ALA A 470 3.14 9.30 26.16
C ALA A 470 4.42 8.81 25.48
N ALA A 471 4.82 7.56 25.71
CA ALA A 471 6.02 6.97 25.14
C ALA A 471 5.87 6.58 23.66
N ILE A 472 4.64 6.45 23.16
CA ILE A 472 4.36 5.96 21.79
C ILE A 472 3.47 6.92 20.98
N SER A 473 2.80 7.86 21.64
CA SER A 473 1.80 8.78 21.06
C SER A 473 2.30 9.53 19.82
N GLU A 474 3.50 10.11 19.87
CA GLU A 474 4.08 10.90 18.76
C GLU A 474 4.39 10.04 17.53
N ALA A 475 5.01 8.87 17.74
CA ALA A 475 5.30 7.93 16.65
C ALA A 475 4.01 7.38 16.01
N VAL A 476 3.00 7.08 16.83
CA VAL A 476 1.68 6.68 16.35
C VAL A 476 1.02 7.80 15.56
N TYR A 477 1.08 9.04 16.03
CA TYR A 477 0.50 10.21 15.35
C TYR A 477 1.13 10.44 13.96
N VAL A 478 2.46 10.43 13.89
CA VAL A 478 3.22 10.62 12.63
C VAL A 478 2.81 9.56 11.59
N ASN A 479 2.78 8.29 11.98
CA ASN A 479 2.35 7.19 11.09
C ASN A 479 0.86 7.30 10.71
N PHE A 480 0.01 7.66 11.68
CA PHE A 480 -1.43 7.82 11.48
C PHE A 480 -1.75 8.89 10.44
N VAL A 481 -1.08 10.04 10.49
CA VAL A 481 -1.36 11.11 9.53
C VAL A 481 -0.98 10.69 8.11
N VAL A 482 0.12 9.94 7.93
CA VAL A 482 0.47 9.42 6.60
C VAL A 482 -0.59 8.44 6.08
N GLN A 483 -1.11 7.56 6.94
CA GLN A 483 -2.20 6.62 6.58
C GLN A 483 -3.54 7.32 6.29
N CYS A 484 -3.69 8.58 6.68
CA CYS A 484 -4.84 9.40 6.32
C CYS A 484 -4.68 10.10 4.96
N TYR A 485 -3.58 9.85 4.22
CA TYR A 485 -3.38 10.42 2.90
C TYR A 485 -4.47 10.01 1.89
N ARG A 486 -4.92 10.99 1.11
CA ARG A 486 -6.00 10.93 0.11
C ARG A 486 -5.61 11.86 -1.02
N GLN A 487 -5.58 11.34 -2.24
CA GLN A 487 -5.11 12.06 -3.43
C GLN A 487 -6.10 13.15 -3.89
N ASP A 488 -7.38 12.99 -3.57
CA ASP A 488 -8.48 13.88 -3.93
C ASP A 488 -8.72 15.01 -2.92
N ALA A 489 -8.03 15.00 -1.78
CA ALA A 489 -8.25 15.93 -0.69
C ALA A 489 -7.08 16.91 -0.51
N ALA A 490 -7.42 18.19 -0.36
CA ALA A 490 -6.45 19.24 -0.09
C ALA A 490 -6.03 19.17 1.37
N ARG A 491 -4.77 19.54 1.65
CA ARG A 491 -4.22 19.50 3.00
C ARG A 491 -3.59 20.80 3.40
N ASN A 492 -3.61 21.02 4.69
CA ASN A 492 -2.85 22.07 5.35
C ASN A 492 -2.29 21.47 6.64
N VAL A 493 -1.00 21.71 6.89
CA VAL A 493 -0.31 21.13 8.04
C VAL A 493 0.19 22.26 8.92
N GLY A 494 -0.04 22.12 10.21
CA GLY A 494 0.55 22.96 11.23
C GLY A 494 1.37 22.14 12.23
N PRO A 495 1.98 22.84 13.22
CA PRO A 495 2.88 22.28 14.23
C PRO A 495 2.37 21.02 14.97
N ALA A 496 1.08 21.03 15.37
CA ALA A 496 0.46 19.95 16.13
C ALA A 496 -0.93 19.56 15.58
N HIS A 497 -1.23 19.90 14.32
CA HIS A 497 -2.48 19.53 13.69
C HIS A 497 -2.35 19.40 12.17
N VAL A 498 -3.18 18.54 11.59
CA VAL A 498 -3.31 18.36 10.14
C VAL A 498 -4.76 18.53 9.74
N GLU A 499 -4.97 19.31 8.69
CA GLU A 499 -6.26 19.59 8.10
C GLU A 499 -6.35 18.87 6.75
N CYS A 500 -7.50 18.26 6.48
CA CYS A 500 -7.81 17.57 5.24
C CYS A 500 -9.20 17.99 4.80
N PHE A 501 -9.37 18.46 3.56
CA PHE A 501 -10.67 18.94 3.10
C PHE A 501 -10.90 18.72 1.62
N VAL A 502 -12.18 18.57 1.27
CA VAL A 502 -12.68 18.58 -0.11
C VAL A 502 -13.73 19.69 -0.18
N ARG A 503 -13.54 20.64 -1.11
CA ARG A 503 -14.42 21.81 -1.22
C ARG A 503 -15.85 21.38 -1.49
N GLY A 504 -16.79 21.89 -0.70
CA GLY A 504 -18.22 21.59 -0.78
C GLY A 504 -18.65 20.26 -0.15
N GLU A 505 -17.72 19.42 0.32
CA GLU A 505 -18.05 18.09 0.87
C GLU A 505 -17.79 18.03 2.38
N PHE A 506 -16.52 18.08 2.80
CA PHE A 506 -16.14 17.95 4.21
C PHE A 506 -14.81 18.65 4.55
N CYS A 507 -14.60 18.86 5.85
CA CYS A 507 -13.33 19.28 6.44
C CYS A 507 -13.04 18.44 7.69
N ALA A 508 -11.86 17.85 7.75
CA ALA A 508 -11.37 17.08 8.88
C ALA A 508 -10.11 17.71 9.46
N VAL A 509 -10.02 17.78 10.79
CA VAL A 509 -8.85 18.26 11.52
C VAL A 509 -8.42 17.19 12.52
N ILE A 510 -7.16 16.77 12.41
CA ILE A 510 -6.51 15.81 13.31
C ILE A 510 -5.53 16.61 14.18
N LYS A 511 -5.61 16.49 15.49
CA LYS A 511 -4.83 17.27 16.46
C LYS A 511 -4.05 16.34 17.39
N PHE A 512 -2.81 16.71 17.69
CA PHE A 512 -2.01 16.11 18.75
C PHE A 512 -2.06 17.00 19.98
N VAL A 513 -2.41 16.44 21.14
CA VAL A 513 -2.55 17.17 22.41
C VAL A 513 -1.70 16.47 23.46
N ALA A 514 -0.60 17.12 23.85
CA ALA A 514 0.30 16.58 24.86
C ALA A 514 -0.25 16.84 26.27
N ASP A 515 -0.30 15.79 27.10
CA ASP A 515 -0.70 15.95 28.51
C ASP A 515 0.46 16.49 29.34
N LYS A 516 0.16 17.49 30.18
CA LYS A 516 1.12 18.10 31.11
C LYS A 516 1.63 17.10 32.15
N SER A 517 0.88 16.05 32.47
CA SER A 517 1.33 15.01 33.41
C SER A 517 2.31 14.01 32.78
N GLY A 518 2.45 14.02 31.45
CA GLY A 518 3.37 13.14 30.70
C GLY A 518 2.98 11.66 30.75
N ARG A 519 1.74 11.34 31.17
CA ARG A 519 1.26 9.95 31.29
C ARG A 519 0.64 9.45 29.98
N CYS A 520 -0.38 10.14 29.48
CA CYS A 520 -1.02 9.82 28.21
C CYS A 520 -1.20 11.08 27.38
N ASP A 521 -0.91 11.04 26.09
CA ASP A 521 -1.22 12.15 25.18
C ASP A 521 -2.48 11.78 24.37
N ASP A 522 -3.21 12.81 23.93
CA ASP A 522 -4.45 12.66 23.18
C ASP A 522 -4.24 12.93 21.69
N ILE A 523 -4.90 12.13 20.85
CA ILE A 523 -5.09 12.42 19.43
C ILE A 523 -6.58 12.67 19.19
N VAL A 524 -6.92 13.87 18.77
CA VAL A 524 -8.31 14.34 18.60
C VAL A 524 -8.62 14.53 17.13
N ILE A 525 -9.72 13.94 16.66
CA ILE A 525 -10.21 14.04 15.28
C ILE A 525 -11.54 14.79 15.31
N GLU A 526 -11.63 15.86 14.53
CA GLU A 526 -12.85 16.66 14.35
C GLU A 526 -13.21 16.68 12.86
N VAL A 527 -14.44 16.30 12.51
CA VAL A 527 -14.93 16.32 11.12
C VAL A 527 -16.18 17.20 11.04
N ALA A 528 -16.21 18.10 10.06
CA ALA A 528 -17.35 18.93 9.70
C ALA A 528 -17.81 18.61 8.28
N ALA A 529 -19.12 18.50 8.08
CA ALA A 529 -19.72 18.23 6.77
C ALA A 529 -21.15 18.82 6.68
N ALA A 530 -21.77 18.67 5.51
CA ALA A 530 -23.12 19.15 5.27
C ALA A 530 -24.17 18.47 6.17
N THR A 531 -24.01 17.17 6.47
CA THR A 531 -24.92 16.39 7.32
C THR A 531 -24.17 15.52 8.34
N HIS A 532 -24.86 15.07 9.40
CA HIS A 532 -24.25 14.22 10.44
C HIS A 532 -23.82 12.86 9.88
N GLU A 533 -24.57 12.30 8.93
CA GLU A 533 -24.26 11.03 8.27
C GLU A 533 -22.94 11.15 7.49
N VAL A 534 -22.76 12.22 6.73
CA VAL A 534 -21.53 12.47 5.97
C VAL A 534 -20.34 12.71 6.91
N ALA A 535 -20.53 13.50 7.97
CA ALA A 535 -19.46 13.75 8.95
C ALA A 535 -18.99 12.45 9.64
N TRP A 536 -19.92 11.56 10.02
CA TRP A 536 -19.58 10.28 10.63
C TRP A 536 -19.07 9.25 9.62
N ALA A 537 -19.51 9.28 8.36
CA ALA A 537 -18.96 8.44 7.31
C ALA A 537 -17.48 8.76 7.04
N GLU A 538 -17.13 10.05 6.97
CA GLU A 538 -15.73 10.49 6.86
C GLU A 538 -14.92 10.20 8.14
N MET A 539 -15.52 10.38 9.33
CA MET A 539 -14.87 9.99 10.59
C MET A 539 -14.53 8.50 10.63
N ARG A 540 -15.43 7.63 10.15
CA ARG A 540 -15.20 6.18 10.09
C ARG A 540 -13.95 5.85 9.30
N ASP A 541 -13.73 6.53 8.20
CA ASP A 541 -12.59 6.34 7.33
C ASP A 541 -11.27 6.70 8.02
N ILE A 542 -11.25 7.82 8.73
CA ILE A 542 -10.08 8.26 9.51
C ILE A 542 -9.81 7.30 10.67
N VAL A 543 -10.86 6.87 11.38
CA VAL A 543 -10.77 5.88 12.48
C VAL A 543 -10.22 4.55 11.98
N MET A 544 -10.66 4.06 10.81
CA MET A 544 -10.11 2.84 10.21
C MET A 544 -8.61 2.94 9.94
N SER A 545 -8.14 4.09 9.42
CA SER A 545 -6.70 4.32 9.22
C SER A 545 -5.94 4.27 10.54
N MET A 546 -6.47 4.87 11.61
CA MET A 546 -5.86 4.83 12.95
C MET A 546 -5.80 3.41 13.51
N GLU A 547 -6.90 2.65 13.47
CA GLU A 547 -6.91 1.29 14.00
C GLU A 547 -5.94 0.36 13.27
N ASN A 548 -5.72 0.58 11.96
CA ASN A 548 -4.72 -0.19 11.23
C ASN A 548 -3.29 0.11 11.72
N VAL A 549 -2.98 1.38 12.02
CA VAL A 549 -1.70 1.75 12.64
C VAL A 549 -1.55 1.08 14.00
N LEU A 550 -2.56 1.20 14.87
CA LEU A 550 -2.53 0.63 16.21
C LEU A 550 -2.38 -0.90 16.20
N ARG A 551 -3.01 -1.58 15.23
CA ARG A 551 -2.92 -3.05 15.08
C ARG A 551 -1.50 -3.51 14.76
N LYS A 552 -0.83 -2.81 13.84
CA LYS A 552 0.53 -3.16 13.39
C LYS A 552 1.59 -2.77 14.42
N TYR A 553 1.31 -1.78 15.27
CA TYR A 553 2.31 -1.19 16.16
C TYR A 553 2.81 -2.15 17.27
N PRO A 554 4.09 -2.55 17.28
CA PRO A 554 4.62 -3.57 18.20
C PRO A 554 4.53 -3.19 19.70
N GLY A 555 4.66 -1.90 20.01
CA GLY A 555 4.68 -1.38 21.39
C GLY A 555 3.36 -1.46 22.14
N LEU A 556 2.25 -1.77 21.45
CA LEU A 556 0.91 -1.89 22.03
C LEU A 556 0.62 -3.26 22.67
N LYS A 557 1.40 -4.30 22.32
CA LYS A 557 1.25 -5.65 22.90
C LYS A 557 1.91 -5.78 24.28
N SER A 558 2.93 -4.96 24.57
CA SER A 558 3.71 -5.00 25.83
C SER A 558 3.25 -3.98 26.87
N THR A 559 2.63 -2.88 26.41
CA THR A 559 1.93 -1.96 27.30
C THR A 559 0.66 -2.66 27.76
N LYS A 560 0.44 -2.73 29.08
CA LYS A 560 -0.81 -3.26 29.64
C LYS A 560 -1.97 -2.62 28.85
N GLN A 561 -2.83 -3.44 28.24
CA GLN A 561 -3.98 -3.01 27.41
C GLN A 561 -4.87 -1.92 28.05
N GLY A 562 -4.72 -1.64 29.34
CA GLY A 562 -5.46 -0.62 30.09
C GLY A 562 -5.01 0.84 29.95
N MET A 563 -4.16 1.22 28.98
CA MET A 563 -3.81 2.64 28.74
C MET A 563 -4.24 3.20 27.38
N LEU A 564 -4.71 2.36 26.46
CA LEU A 564 -5.33 2.83 25.21
C LEU A 564 -6.84 2.99 25.43
N GLU A 565 -7.31 4.23 25.45
CA GLU A 565 -8.73 4.55 25.56
C GLU A 565 -9.23 5.30 24.34
N ARG A 566 -10.52 5.12 24.03
CA ARG A 566 -11.18 5.67 22.86
C ARG A 566 -12.50 6.27 23.25
N TYR A 567 -12.76 7.47 22.75
CA TYR A 567 -13.94 8.24 23.14
C TYR A 567 -14.66 8.77 21.92
N ILE A 568 -15.98 8.59 21.93
CA ILE A 568 -16.89 9.40 21.12
C ILE A 568 -17.20 10.64 21.95
N VAL A 569 -16.88 11.81 21.41
CA VAL A 569 -16.99 13.08 22.13
C VAL A 569 -18.21 13.84 21.60
N LYS A 570 -19.07 14.31 22.50
CA LYS A 570 -20.17 15.19 22.12
C LYS A 570 -19.60 16.53 21.62
N PRO A 571 -19.94 16.96 20.39
CA PRO A 571 -19.72 18.33 19.98
C PRO A 571 -20.80 19.20 20.64
N ASP A 572 -20.45 20.12 21.57
CA ASP A 572 -21.15 21.41 21.83
C ASP A 572 -20.61 22.19 23.06
N ASP A 573 -21.13 23.40 23.26
CA ASP A 573 -20.42 24.71 23.33
C ASP A 573 -19.68 25.12 24.62
N ASP A 574 -19.93 24.47 25.76
CA ASP A 574 -19.67 25.08 27.09
C ASP A 574 -18.60 24.38 27.96
N GLY A 575 -17.83 23.45 27.40
CA GLY A 575 -16.65 22.90 28.09
C GLY A 575 -16.94 21.83 29.17
N GLU A 576 -18.18 21.36 29.32
CA GLU A 576 -18.47 20.08 29.96
C GLU A 576 -18.46 18.97 28.90
N HIS A 577 -17.46 18.09 28.97
CA HIS A 577 -17.30 17.02 27.97
C HIS A 577 -18.00 15.74 28.42
N ASP A 578 -19.13 15.41 27.79
CA ASP A 578 -19.67 14.05 27.81
C ASP A 578 -18.81 13.15 26.91
N HIS A 579 -17.89 12.41 27.52
CA HIS A 579 -17.08 11.40 26.85
C HIS A 579 -17.77 10.04 26.93
N ILE A 580 -18.08 9.44 25.78
CA ILE A 580 -18.57 8.07 25.73
C ILE A 580 -17.37 7.15 25.50
N VAL A 581 -16.98 6.43 26.56
CA VAL A 581 -15.92 5.42 26.49
C VAL A 581 -16.37 4.25 25.61
N VAL A 582 -15.67 4.04 24.50
CA VAL A 582 -16.08 3.05 23.50
C VAL A 582 -15.97 1.62 24.04
N SER A 583 -15.00 1.33 24.92
CA SER A 583 -14.88 0.01 25.57
C SER A 583 -16.14 -0.36 26.36
N GLY A 584 -16.79 0.61 26.99
CA GLY A 584 -18.08 0.41 27.67
C GLY A 584 -19.21 0.04 26.71
N LEU A 585 -19.26 0.67 25.52
CA LEU A 585 -20.25 0.32 24.49
C LEU A 585 -20.02 -1.08 23.91
N VAL A 586 -18.76 -1.46 23.72
CA VAL A 586 -18.37 -2.79 23.23
C VAL A 586 -18.76 -3.89 24.23
N ALA A 587 -18.58 -3.64 25.53
CA ALA A 587 -18.92 -4.59 26.57
C ALA A 587 -20.44 -4.82 26.71
N ASN A 588 -21.27 -3.85 26.32
CA ASN A 588 -22.72 -3.93 26.49
C ASN A 588 -23.51 -3.41 25.26
N PRO A 589 -23.67 -4.22 24.19
CA PRO A 589 -24.38 -3.82 22.98
C PRO A 589 -25.86 -3.43 23.20
N SER A 590 -26.48 -3.93 24.27
CA SER A 590 -27.86 -3.57 24.64
C SER A 590 -27.96 -2.14 25.18
N GLU A 591 -26.88 -1.66 25.81
CA GLU A 591 -26.77 -0.28 26.29
C GLU A 591 -26.64 0.72 25.13
N LEU A 592 -25.97 0.33 24.04
CA LEU A 592 -25.88 1.13 22.82
C LEU A 592 -27.26 1.47 22.26
N LYS A 593 -28.14 0.46 22.11
CA LYS A 593 -29.51 0.68 21.61
C LYS A 593 -30.30 1.64 22.50
N ARG A 594 -30.13 1.55 23.82
CA ARG A 594 -30.77 2.46 24.79
C ARG A 594 -30.19 3.87 24.75
N LYS A 595 -28.86 4.00 24.60
CA LYS A 595 -28.17 5.29 24.49
C LYS A 595 -28.53 5.99 23.19
N ARG A 596 -28.61 5.29 22.05
CA ARG A 596 -29.05 5.86 20.76
C ARG A 596 -30.43 6.52 20.83
N LEU A 597 -31.37 5.91 21.55
CA LEU A 597 -32.71 6.49 21.76
C LEU A 597 -32.68 7.84 22.50
N LYS A 598 -31.67 8.05 23.35
CA LYS A 598 -31.48 9.29 24.12
C LYS A 598 -30.45 10.24 23.50
N MET A 599 -29.63 9.75 22.58
CA MET A 599 -28.47 10.43 22.00
C MET A 599 -28.50 10.24 20.48
N PRO A 600 -29.35 10.97 19.74
CA PRO A 600 -29.53 10.78 18.30
C PRO A 600 -28.28 11.07 17.46
N TRP A 601 -27.33 11.83 18.01
CA TRP A 601 -26.05 12.18 17.38
C TRP A 601 -24.99 11.06 17.42
N LEU A 602 -25.26 9.97 18.15
CA LEU A 602 -24.37 8.82 18.23
C LEU A 602 -24.27 8.14 16.85
N PRO A 603 -23.07 7.70 16.40
CA PRO A 603 -22.91 7.27 15.02
C PRO A 603 -23.74 6.01 14.70
N LEU A 604 -24.52 6.06 13.61
CA LEU A 604 -25.26 4.90 13.10
C LEU A 604 -24.33 3.92 12.36
N ASP A 605 -23.29 4.42 11.70
CA ASP A 605 -22.40 3.64 10.82
C ASP A 605 -21.17 3.02 11.50
N PHE A 606 -21.12 3.02 12.84
CA PHE A 606 -20.01 2.45 13.63
C PHE A 606 -20.36 1.10 14.28
N ASP A 607 -21.48 0.47 13.89
CA ASP A 607 -21.85 -0.84 14.42
C ASP A 607 -20.76 -1.90 14.19
N TRP A 608 -20.08 -1.86 13.04
CA TRP A 608 -18.93 -2.72 12.74
C TRP A 608 -17.84 -2.57 13.81
N TYR A 609 -17.51 -1.34 14.18
CA TYR A 609 -16.48 -1.01 15.15
C TYR A 609 -16.86 -1.55 16.54
N ILE A 610 -18.12 -1.34 16.94
CA ILE A 610 -18.65 -1.76 18.25
C ILE A 610 -18.73 -3.28 18.36
N GLN A 611 -18.90 -3.99 17.24
CA GLN A 611 -18.88 -5.46 17.16
C GLN A 611 -17.47 -6.08 17.15
N ARG A 612 -16.44 -5.35 17.59
CA ARG A 612 -15.03 -5.80 17.66
C ARG A 612 -14.42 -6.13 16.29
N ALA A 613 -14.88 -5.53 15.20
CA ALA A 613 -14.33 -5.78 13.87
C ALA A 613 -12.85 -5.38 13.72
N TRP A 614 -12.32 -4.49 14.57
CA TRP A 614 -10.90 -4.14 14.63
C TRP A 614 -10.00 -5.30 15.12
N GLU A 615 -10.57 -6.32 15.77
CA GLU A 615 -9.85 -7.52 16.20
C GLU A 615 -9.77 -8.60 15.13
N ASN A 616 -10.48 -8.44 14.00
CA ASN A 616 -10.46 -9.35 12.87
C ASN A 616 -9.71 -8.69 11.68
N PRO A 617 -8.43 -9.06 11.43
CA PRO A 617 -7.62 -8.47 10.36
C PRO A 617 -8.32 -8.55 8.99
N GLY A 618 -8.91 -9.71 8.67
CA GLY A 618 -9.60 -9.92 7.41
C GLY A 618 -10.85 -9.05 7.25
N LYS A 619 -11.50 -8.62 8.34
CA LYS A 619 -12.68 -7.75 8.27
C LYS A 619 -12.31 -6.29 7.99
N LEU A 620 -11.24 -5.80 8.60
CA LEU A 620 -10.73 -4.45 8.35
C LEU A 620 -10.20 -4.32 6.91
N GLU A 621 -9.51 -5.36 6.43
CA GLU A 621 -9.01 -5.44 5.06
C GLU A 621 -10.13 -5.65 4.04
N GLU A 622 -11.16 -6.44 4.35
CA GLU A 622 -12.37 -6.56 3.53
C GLU A 622 -13.07 -5.20 3.38
N LEU A 623 -13.26 -4.45 4.47
CA LEU A 623 -13.85 -3.11 4.44
C LEU A 623 -12.99 -2.13 3.63
N ARG A 624 -11.66 -2.27 3.66
CA ARG A 624 -10.72 -1.49 2.85
C ARG A 624 -10.73 -1.87 1.36
N ALA A 625 -10.82 -3.15 1.04
CA ALA A 625 -10.92 -3.64 -0.33
C ALA A 625 -12.28 -3.28 -0.96
N GLN A 626 -13.33 -3.36 -0.14
CA GLN A 626 -14.63 -2.77 -0.41
C GLN A 626 -14.47 -1.25 -0.65
N LYS A 627 -13.73 -0.51 0.20
CA LYS A 627 -13.39 0.92 0.05
C LYS A 627 -12.64 1.31 -1.22
N ILE A 628 -11.72 0.51 -1.77
CA ILE A 628 -11.10 0.80 -3.09
C ILE A 628 -12.17 0.80 -4.21
N THR A 629 -13.22 -0.02 -4.04
CA THR A 629 -14.39 -0.08 -4.93
C THR A 629 -15.47 0.94 -4.51
N LEU A 630 -15.40 1.42 -3.27
CA LEU A 630 -16.34 2.28 -2.56
C LEU A 630 -15.65 3.59 -2.08
N GLN A 631 -14.76 4.19 -2.86
CA GLN A 631 -14.49 5.64 -2.78
C GLN A 631 -15.44 6.45 -3.68
N LEU A 632 -16.22 5.75 -4.51
CA LEU A 632 -17.39 6.29 -5.18
C LEU A 632 -18.61 6.65 -4.29
N PRO A 633 -18.92 6.10 -3.08
CA PRO A 633 -20.17 6.25 -2.34
C PRO A 633 -20.53 7.66 -1.93
N HIS A 634 -19.62 8.56 -1.57
CA HIS A 634 -20.07 9.93 -1.32
C HIS A 634 -20.54 10.60 -2.61
N ARG A 635 -19.90 10.31 -3.75
CA ARG A 635 -20.43 10.70 -5.07
C ARG A 635 -21.67 9.89 -5.47
N LEU A 636 -21.71 8.59 -5.19
CA LEU A 636 -22.77 7.64 -5.56
C LEU A 636 -24.01 7.76 -4.68
N ASP A 637 -23.91 8.15 -3.42
CA ASP A 637 -25.03 8.35 -2.49
C ASP A 637 -25.64 9.74 -2.68
N VAL A 638 -24.81 10.77 -2.97
CA VAL A 638 -25.29 12.05 -3.51
C VAL A 638 -25.96 11.84 -4.88
N LEU A 639 -25.38 11.02 -5.76
CA LEU A 639 -25.99 10.62 -7.04
C LEU A 639 -27.22 9.69 -6.85
N ARG A 640 -27.26 8.80 -5.86
CA ARG A 640 -28.41 7.91 -5.58
C ARG A 640 -29.57 8.67 -4.97
N GLN A 641 -29.31 9.67 -4.12
CA GLN A 641 -30.31 10.61 -3.65
C GLN A 641 -30.89 11.46 -4.79
N LEU A 642 -30.10 11.70 -5.85
CA LEU A 642 -30.56 12.34 -7.09
C LEU A 642 -31.29 11.37 -8.05
N VAL A 643 -31.18 10.04 -7.89
CA VAL A 643 -31.57 9.05 -8.93
C VAL A 643 -32.67 8.05 -8.49
N VAL A 644 -33.26 8.12 -7.29
CA VAL A 644 -34.34 7.15 -6.94
C VAL A 644 -35.57 7.81 -6.30
N SER A 645 -36.61 8.02 -7.11
CA SER A 645 -37.95 7.55 -6.75
C SER A 645 -38.75 7.13 -7.99
N SER A 646 -39.33 5.94 -7.90
CA SER A 646 -40.22 5.21 -8.83
C SER A 646 -39.60 4.48 -10.04
N GLU A 647 -39.30 3.20 -9.78
CA GLU A 647 -39.61 2.02 -10.61
C GLU A 647 -39.68 2.19 -12.14
N THR A 648 -38.52 2.16 -12.80
CA THR A 648 -38.18 1.34 -13.99
C THR A 648 -36.83 1.80 -14.53
N ARG A 649 -35.82 0.92 -14.56
CA ARG A 649 -34.47 1.25 -15.06
C ARG A 649 -34.38 1.01 -16.57
N GLN A 650 -33.90 1.99 -17.34
CA GLN A 650 -33.18 1.80 -18.61
C GLN A 650 -32.07 2.88 -18.75
N LEU A 651 -30.85 2.54 -18.29
CA LEU A 651 -29.49 3.19 -18.20
C LEU A 651 -29.08 4.37 -19.14
N PRO A 652 -27.93 5.10 -18.91
CA PRO A 652 -27.09 5.28 -17.70
C PRO A 652 -26.84 6.77 -17.31
N ALA A 653 -26.71 7.06 -16.00
CA ALA A 653 -26.34 8.40 -15.50
C ALA A 653 -24.84 8.50 -15.23
N LEU A 654 -24.12 9.18 -16.12
CA LEU A 654 -22.67 9.34 -16.07
C LEU A 654 -22.22 10.59 -16.83
N TRP A 655 -22.15 11.74 -16.16
CA TRP A 655 -21.84 13.01 -16.81
C TRP A 655 -20.81 13.79 -15.96
N THR A 656 -19.85 14.46 -16.61
CA THR A 656 -18.95 15.42 -15.96
C THR A 656 -18.96 16.75 -16.72
N LEU A 657 -19.23 17.84 -16.01
CA LEU A 657 -19.19 19.21 -16.53
C LEU A 657 -17.88 19.88 -16.09
N LEU A 658 -17.07 20.31 -17.05
CA LEU A 658 -15.84 21.07 -16.81
C LEU A 658 -16.01 22.47 -17.38
N TYR A 659 -15.72 23.48 -16.57
CA TYR A 659 -15.70 24.88 -17.00
C TYR A 659 -14.30 25.45 -16.83
N SER A 660 -13.70 25.90 -17.93
CA SER A 660 -12.44 26.64 -17.88
C SER A 660 -12.71 28.14 -17.91
N LYS A 661 -12.38 28.82 -16.80
CA LYS A 661 -12.46 30.29 -16.70
C LYS A 661 -11.60 31.01 -17.74
N GLU A 662 -10.56 30.36 -18.25
CA GLU A 662 -9.62 30.92 -19.22
C GLU A 662 -10.12 30.81 -20.66
N ALA A 663 -10.90 29.77 -20.98
CA ALA A 663 -11.27 29.46 -22.37
C ALA A 663 -12.73 29.83 -22.74
N SER A 664 -13.55 30.31 -21.81
CA SER A 664 -15.01 30.54 -22.02
C SER A 664 -15.72 29.29 -22.60
N GLU A 665 -15.19 28.10 -22.27
CA GLU A 665 -15.60 26.83 -22.86
C GLU A 665 -16.18 25.93 -21.77
N ILE A 666 -17.40 25.44 -22.01
CA ILE A 666 -18.07 24.43 -21.19
C ILE A 666 -17.87 23.09 -21.89
N VAL A 667 -17.21 22.15 -21.21
CA VAL A 667 -16.94 20.82 -21.72
C VAL A 667 -17.79 19.82 -20.96
N LEU A 668 -18.68 19.15 -21.68
CA LEU A 668 -19.60 18.16 -21.17
C LEU A 668 -19.16 16.77 -21.64
N ARG A 669 -18.87 15.89 -20.67
CA ARG A 669 -18.41 14.52 -20.90
C ARG A 669 -19.50 13.55 -20.45
N ILE A 670 -19.81 12.56 -21.27
CA ILE A 670 -20.69 11.44 -20.91
C ILE A 670 -19.78 10.23 -20.69
N HIS A 671 -19.93 9.58 -19.56
CA HIS A 671 -19.18 8.39 -19.23
C HIS A 671 -20.13 7.19 -19.46
N SER A 672 -19.63 6.05 -19.93
CA SER A 672 -20.53 4.91 -20.22
C SER A 672 -20.76 4.04 -18.98
N ASP A 673 -19.82 4.08 -18.03
CA ASP A 673 -19.88 3.39 -16.74
C ASP A 673 -19.12 4.14 -15.62
N ILE A 674 -19.30 3.72 -14.37
CA ILE A 674 -18.67 4.29 -13.16
C ILE A 674 -17.12 4.20 -13.12
N SER A 675 -16.47 3.78 -14.20
CA SER A 675 -15.00 3.71 -14.34
C SER A 675 -14.33 5.08 -14.45
N GLY A 676 -15.10 6.13 -14.75
CA GLY A 676 -14.59 7.48 -15.04
C GLY A 676 -13.97 7.62 -16.44
N LEU A 677 -13.99 6.57 -17.27
CA LEU A 677 -13.51 6.59 -18.65
C LEU A 677 -14.61 7.15 -19.57
N CYS A 678 -14.23 8.09 -20.44
CA CYS A 678 -15.11 8.73 -21.42
C CYS A 678 -14.84 8.10 -22.80
N TYR A 679 -15.72 7.21 -23.26
CA TYR A 679 -15.52 6.44 -24.50
C TYR A 679 -16.08 7.13 -25.76
N HIS A 680 -16.48 8.40 -25.66
CA HIS A 680 -16.90 9.21 -26.81
C HIS A 680 -16.20 10.58 -26.81
N VAL A 681 -16.25 11.28 -27.94
CA VAL A 681 -15.70 12.64 -28.09
C VAL A 681 -16.50 13.62 -27.21
N PRO A 682 -15.88 14.37 -26.29
CA PRO A 682 -16.57 15.31 -25.39
C PRO A 682 -17.32 16.40 -26.15
N LEU A 683 -18.53 16.74 -25.68
CA LEU A 683 -19.28 17.86 -26.23
C LEU A 683 -18.70 19.16 -25.69
N ARG A 684 -18.18 20.01 -26.58
CA ARG A 684 -17.61 21.31 -26.24
C ARG A 684 -18.54 22.41 -26.72
N ILE A 685 -18.91 23.31 -25.80
CA ILE A 685 -19.80 24.43 -26.07
C ILE A 685 -19.06 25.71 -25.65
N THR A 686 -18.83 26.61 -26.59
CA THR A 686 -18.23 27.92 -26.33
C THR A 686 -19.34 28.90 -25.94
N VAL A 687 -19.23 29.51 -24.77
CA VAL A 687 -20.26 30.40 -24.22
C VAL A 687 -19.61 31.70 -23.75
N PRO A 688 -20.16 32.89 -24.03
CA PRO A 688 -19.59 34.14 -23.53
C PRO A 688 -19.49 34.13 -21.99
N ASN A 689 -18.31 34.45 -21.44
CA ASN A 689 -18.04 34.41 -19.99
C ASN A 689 -19.07 35.14 -19.12
N LYS A 690 -19.64 36.24 -19.64
CA LYS A 690 -20.67 37.03 -18.93
C LYS A 690 -22.00 36.28 -18.81
N PHE A 691 -22.38 35.52 -19.84
CA PHE A 691 -23.62 34.74 -19.86
C PHE A 691 -23.60 33.58 -18.85
N VAL A 692 -22.45 32.91 -18.70
CA VAL A 692 -22.26 31.78 -17.77
C VAL A 692 -22.36 32.23 -16.31
N MET A 693 -21.83 33.42 -15.99
CA MET A 693 -21.89 34.00 -14.65
C MET A 693 -23.31 34.46 -14.27
N GLU A 694 -24.07 35.02 -15.22
CA GLU A 694 -25.42 35.55 -14.96
C GLU A 694 -26.50 34.45 -14.92
N HIS A 695 -26.28 33.32 -15.60
CA HIS A 695 -27.30 32.27 -15.78
C HIS A 695 -26.83 30.88 -15.32
N SER A 696 -25.87 30.79 -14.39
CA SER A 696 -25.28 29.53 -13.92
C SER A 696 -26.32 28.48 -13.53
N ASP A 697 -27.35 28.91 -12.81
CA ASP A 697 -28.38 28.01 -12.25
C ASP A 697 -29.32 27.50 -13.35
N SER A 698 -29.59 28.35 -14.37
CA SER A 698 -30.39 27.98 -15.54
C SER A 698 -29.63 27.04 -16.48
N ILE A 699 -28.30 27.23 -16.60
CA ILE A 699 -27.42 26.32 -17.35
C ILE A 699 -27.36 24.97 -16.65
N GLN A 700 -27.21 24.96 -15.32
CA GLN A 700 -27.20 23.74 -14.53
C GLN A 700 -28.52 22.98 -14.64
N ALA A 701 -29.66 23.69 -14.58
CA ALA A 701 -30.99 23.11 -14.79
C ALA A 701 -31.19 22.61 -16.23
N GLY A 702 -30.75 23.36 -17.24
CA GLY A 702 -30.84 22.97 -18.65
C GLY A 702 -30.00 21.74 -18.99
N VAL A 703 -28.80 21.64 -18.42
CA VAL A 703 -27.94 20.44 -18.53
C VAL A 703 -28.57 19.24 -17.82
N LEU A 704 -29.27 19.46 -16.71
CA LEU A 704 -30.09 18.45 -16.02
C LEU A 704 -31.27 17.96 -16.88
N VAL A 705 -31.92 18.86 -17.63
CA VAL A 705 -33.01 18.47 -18.56
C VAL A 705 -32.45 17.73 -19.77
N LEU A 706 -31.32 18.18 -20.32
CA LEU A 706 -30.65 17.51 -21.44
C LEU A 706 -30.11 16.13 -21.05
N SER A 707 -29.67 15.93 -19.81
CA SER A 707 -29.21 14.62 -19.34
C SER A 707 -30.37 13.62 -19.26
N VAL A 708 -31.58 14.07 -18.90
CA VAL A 708 -32.81 13.27 -18.89
C VAL A 708 -33.30 12.94 -20.31
N LEU A 709 -33.15 13.87 -21.27
CA LEU A 709 -33.63 13.71 -22.65
C LEU A 709 -32.59 13.12 -23.63
N SER A 710 -31.34 12.94 -23.19
CA SER A 710 -30.20 12.52 -24.04
C SER A 710 -30.35 11.16 -24.70
N SER A 711 -31.24 10.29 -24.21
CA SER A 711 -31.57 9.02 -24.87
C SER A 711 -32.46 9.19 -26.10
N LEU A 712 -33.07 10.37 -26.29
CA LEU A 712 -34.04 10.67 -27.35
C LEU A 712 -33.54 11.71 -28.37
N ILE A 713 -32.47 12.45 -28.07
CA ILE A 713 -31.96 13.54 -28.91
C ILE A 713 -30.50 13.28 -29.29
N PRO A 714 -30.18 13.07 -30.59
CA PRO A 714 -28.81 12.97 -31.06
C PRO A 714 -27.95 14.17 -30.63
N THR A 715 -26.72 13.92 -30.20
CA THR A 715 -25.80 14.93 -29.63
C THR A 715 -25.54 16.11 -30.56
N ASP A 716 -25.58 15.88 -31.88
CA ASP A 716 -25.39 16.93 -32.88
C ASP A 716 -26.59 17.89 -32.95
N ILE A 717 -27.81 17.41 -32.69
CA ILE A 717 -29.02 18.22 -32.65
C ILE A 717 -29.04 19.09 -31.38
N ALA A 718 -28.63 18.52 -30.23
CA ALA A 718 -28.51 19.28 -28.99
C ALA A 718 -27.46 20.39 -29.09
N LYS A 719 -26.30 20.08 -29.71
CA LYS A 719 -25.26 21.07 -30.00
C LYS A 719 -25.80 22.21 -30.88
N THR A 720 -26.46 21.87 -31.97
CA THR A 720 -27.01 22.85 -32.91
C THR A 720 -28.09 23.73 -32.25
N ALA A 721 -28.96 23.15 -31.42
CA ALA A 721 -30.00 23.91 -30.71
C ALA A 721 -29.42 24.92 -29.70
N VAL A 722 -28.36 24.54 -28.99
CA VAL A 722 -27.67 25.43 -28.05
C VAL A 722 -26.91 26.53 -28.80
N GLU A 723 -26.22 26.20 -29.89
CA GLU A 723 -25.57 27.19 -30.75
C GLU A 723 -26.57 28.18 -31.36
N MET A 724 -27.76 27.70 -31.76
CA MET A 724 -28.86 28.55 -32.24
C MET A 724 -29.39 29.47 -31.15
N ALA A 725 -29.62 28.97 -29.93
CA ALA A 725 -30.07 29.79 -28.79
C ALA A 725 -29.05 30.87 -28.40
N LEU A 726 -27.75 30.54 -28.45
CA LEU A 726 -26.68 31.50 -28.19
C LEU A 726 -26.57 32.54 -29.31
N SER A 727 -26.76 32.15 -30.57
CA SER A 727 -26.76 33.07 -31.72
C SER A 727 -27.99 34.00 -31.76
N GLY A 728 -29.12 33.57 -31.18
CA GLY A 728 -30.38 34.33 -31.13
C GLY A 728 -30.36 35.54 -30.18
N THR A 729 -29.36 35.65 -29.30
CA THR A 729 -29.21 36.79 -28.38
C THR A 729 -28.71 38.08 -29.06
N VAL A 730 -28.44 38.06 -30.37
CA VAL A 730 -28.03 39.25 -31.15
C VAL A 730 -29.17 39.89 -31.97
N THR A 731 -30.37 39.30 -32.03
CA THR A 731 -31.50 39.94 -32.74
C THR A 731 -32.85 39.73 -32.02
N ASN A 732 -33.16 40.60 -31.06
CA ASN A 732 -34.27 41.56 -31.16
C ASN A 732 -34.48 42.30 -29.83
N ALA A 733 -34.92 43.55 -30.01
CA ALA A 733 -35.09 44.63 -29.04
C ALA A 733 -36.08 44.37 -27.90
#